data_AF-A0A6P0VSP3-F1
#
_entry.id   AF-A0A6P0VSP3-F1
#
_cell.length_a   1.000
_cell.length_b   1.000
_cell.length_c   1.000
_cell.angle_alpha   90.00
_cell.angle_beta   90.00
_cell.angle_gamma   90.00
#
_symmetry.space_group_name_H-M   'P 1'
#
loop_
_entity.id
_entity.type
_entity.pdbx_description
1 polymer ?
#
loop_
_entity_poly.entity_id
_entity_poly.type
_entity_poly.pdbx_seq_one_letter_code
_entity_poly.pdbx_strand_id
1 'polypeptide(L)'
;MTATPQYRKNPYIIGRPISEPKLFFGRESLFDFINDNLNQGTKVILLHGQRRIGKSSVLSQIPNFVGKNKFVFVSFDLHDQGQSPLPQILHNLAKDISKQLRLSADTFKVPRTENLAIETTTLFRNFLAKVYQELGHKSLVFLLDEFDVLSNSEHHQGFDNFFRYLQSILEQEDKLFVIPVVGQSLKDLQNLPLFYKRAPQQKISLLNESNAKKLITEPAQGVLDYQLDAIQAIWELSAGHPYCIQVICHAVFAKARERDSENWTITRTDVENIVNKAIEIGEGGLIWFWDGLSIRERIVFSAVAEVQTSQQPEKYSNVYVNAEQCWEYLKNLGVVLTESLHKAESQLVKENFLQREYLSQKSGKKTAGLKVTIEIVRRWIVKQHPLHREVRELEMLDSEANRIYKTSAELRQQGADIHKQINHYERVLELNPNHFSALSDLAQGYLLIPDFANAIRVYERVYKVDPLRTKDKYLGALLSYSSQLMEQREFRRAVIYYSLANDVDLNNKTVQKKLVEALDSYGSELMEPQCKLARWQFERILQLDPDNNFAKKQLEKCDKVNSKRKPFVLGSLAAVILVGLLGFAWSSQASFNKKVAEQIAFPEKELDKGKVDDDCRIDSSEDKCISYGENILISSGHSKEFNKGITTFQDAIKAELQAKLIKDAKTDTLNKGNEVQVDQPLQDVQIEDKGNLISATDKYKEAADFFGKAAGVSNDENNRNYSNPEALIYYNNARARFQEGSPLTLAVVVPGDDELLARAILQGVAQAQNKFNDEGGLKLKQEGSSGQLLQIAIADDGNNQERGKKIAEKLAKEQSILGVIVNNASIASLAALSEYSKANSELAIISPTSSSIWLTDKNFLRTVPSDIEFGKQLAELVNNELTKKKLDKSVVVVHSADTLDSVYLKDAFEKQFESDKIGGSVVRTISFSDPNLKLKVFPEEAEAVILLPNPASIKQAIEIAQLNADPQRKQRLSLFGGDTLLDNEVLSQGKEAVDGLALAVPWFDKSTKSKDFVITANQYWGEDKVSWRTATSYDATQAFIKALSSNTSREEVLEKLREIKLESDETSGGTLEFNADGERQCIPESESQPGKLYEPTIIKIVKDESESAEPNDAKFSFGVEKQGGC
;
A
#
# COMPACT_ATOMS: atom_id res chain seq x y z
N MET A 1 -54.18 -8.11 -50.56
CA MET A 1 -53.94 -6.99 -49.63
C MET A 1 -52.92 -7.47 -48.61
N THR A 2 -51.72 -6.91 -48.59
CA THR A 2 -50.76 -7.17 -47.51
C THR A 2 -51.21 -6.39 -46.27
N ALA A 3 -51.29 -7.06 -45.12
CA ALA A 3 -51.63 -6.39 -43.88
C ALA A 3 -50.47 -5.45 -43.48
N THR A 4 -50.76 -4.17 -43.25
CA THR A 4 -49.79 -3.27 -42.61
C THR A 4 -49.49 -3.79 -41.20
N PRO A 5 -48.20 -3.97 -40.81
CA PRO A 5 -47.85 -4.49 -39.49
C PRO A 5 -48.46 -3.60 -38.39
N GLN A 6 -49.24 -4.22 -37.51
CA GLN A 6 -50.02 -3.50 -36.52
C GLN A 6 -49.08 -2.87 -35.48
N TYR A 7 -48.95 -1.53 -35.49
CA TYR A 7 -47.99 -0.82 -34.65
C TYR A 7 -48.29 -1.02 -33.15
N ARG A 8 -47.58 -1.96 -32.52
CA ARG A 8 -47.67 -2.22 -31.08
C ARG A 8 -46.91 -1.15 -30.30
N LYS A 9 -47.64 -0.45 -29.43
CA LYS A 9 -47.11 0.54 -28.48
C LYS A 9 -46.25 -0.19 -27.44
N ASN A 10 -45.07 0.35 -27.14
CA ASN A 10 -44.20 -0.19 -26.08
C ASN A 10 -44.87 0.03 -24.70
N PRO A 11 -45.08 -1.02 -23.88
CA PRO A 11 -45.71 -0.89 -22.57
C PRO A 11 -44.74 -0.38 -21.49
N TYR A 12 -43.43 -0.46 -21.73
CA TYR A 12 -42.42 -0.05 -20.75
C TYR A 12 -42.22 1.47 -20.76
N ILE A 13 -42.34 2.08 -19.58
CA ILE A 13 -42.41 3.53 -19.38
C ILE A 13 -41.10 4.02 -18.76
N ILE A 14 -40.36 4.83 -19.53
CA ILE A 14 -39.12 5.49 -19.11
C ILE A 14 -39.44 6.96 -18.74
N GLY A 15 -38.71 7.50 -17.76
CA GLY A 15 -38.57 8.95 -17.52
C GLY A 15 -39.71 9.63 -16.76
N ARG A 16 -40.97 9.23 -16.98
CA ARG A 16 -42.17 9.81 -16.34
C ARG A 16 -42.72 8.95 -15.19
N PRO A 17 -43.46 9.53 -14.21
CA PRO A 17 -44.11 8.76 -13.16
C PRO A 17 -45.18 7.78 -13.67
N ILE A 18 -45.45 6.73 -12.88
CA ILE A 18 -46.49 5.74 -13.16
C ILE A 18 -47.79 6.12 -12.45
N SER A 19 -48.74 6.68 -13.20
CA SER A 19 -50.09 7.04 -12.71
C SER A 19 -51.11 5.91 -12.83
N GLU A 20 -50.88 4.94 -13.71
CA GLU A 20 -51.79 3.81 -13.96
C GLU A 20 -51.57 2.69 -12.92
N PRO A 21 -52.54 2.39 -12.00
CA PRO A 21 -52.30 1.48 -10.88
C PRO A 21 -51.96 0.04 -11.30
N LYS A 22 -52.44 -0.38 -12.48
CA LYS A 22 -52.16 -1.72 -13.06
C LYS A 22 -50.72 -1.88 -13.59
N LEU A 23 -49.96 -0.79 -13.71
CA LEU A 23 -48.56 -0.79 -14.16
C LEU A 23 -47.59 -0.48 -13.01
N PHE A 24 -48.11 -0.44 -11.77
CA PHE A 24 -47.33 -0.19 -10.56
C PHE A 24 -47.24 -1.47 -9.74
N PHE A 25 -46.01 -1.92 -9.46
CA PHE A 25 -45.75 -3.25 -8.90
C PHE A 25 -45.04 -3.15 -7.55
N GLY A 26 -45.53 -3.92 -6.58
CA GLY A 26 -45.00 -3.94 -5.22
C GLY A 26 -45.39 -2.72 -4.38
N ARG A 27 -44.64 -2.51 -3.30
CA ARG A 27 -44.80 -1.41 -2.31
C ARG A 27 -46.01 -1.54 -1.40
N GLU A 28 -46.62 -2.72 -1.32
CA GLU A 28 -47.76 -3.02 -0.45
C GLU A 28 -47.45 -2.59 1.01
N SER A 29 -46.36 -3.10 1.58
CA SER A 29 -45.91 -2.77 2.95
C SER A 29 -45.50 -1.30 3.17
N LEU A 30 -45.24 -0.54 2.10
CA LEU A 30 -45.03 0.90 2.18
C LEU A 30 -46.36 1.65 2.26
N PHE A 31 -47.37 1.23 1.50
CA PHE A 31 -48.72 1.79 1.61
C PHE A 31 -49.39 1.39 2.93
N ASP A 32 -49.17 0.16 3.42
CA ASP A 32 -49.64 -0.28 4.75
C ASP A 32 -49.03 0.60 5.86
N PHE A 33 -47.70 0.79 5.86
CA PHE A 33 -47.01 1.68 6.80
C PHE A 33 -47.55 3.12 6.77
N ILE A 34 -47.81 3.68 5.59
CA ILE A 34 -48.40 5.03 5.46
C ILE A 34 -49.84 5.05 6.00
N ASN A 35 -50.64 4.03 5.64
CA ASN A 35 -52.03 3.92 6.06
C ASN A 35 -52.15 3.80 7.59
N ASP A 36 -51.33 2.98 8.22
CA ASP A 36 -51.36 2.75 9.66
C ASP A 36 -50.96 4.02 10.43
N ASN A 37 -49.88 4.68 10.02
CA ASN A 37 -49.45 5.94 10.61
C ASN A 37 -50.52 7.05 10.48
N LEU A 38 -51.12 7.22 9.28
CA LEU A 38 -52.21 8.19 9.10
C LEU A 38 -53.43 7.84 9.98
N ASN A 39 -53.80 6.56 10.08
CA ASN A 39 -54.91 6.12 10.94
C ASN A 39 -54.63 6.28 12.45
N GLN A 40 -53.35 6.25 12.87
CA GLN A 40 -52.91 6.54 14.24
C GLN A 40 -52.83 8.05 14.54
N GLY A 41 -53.00 8.93 13.55
CA GLY A 41 -52.92 10.38 13.71
C GLY A 41 -51.50 10.97 13.56
N THR A 42 -50.54 10.19 13.06
CA THR A 42 -49.16 10.63 12.80
C THR A 42 -49.16 11.77 11.77
N LYS A 43 -48.86 13.00 12.24
CA LYS A 43 -48.92 14.25 11.47
C LYS A 43 -47.98 14.33 10.27
N VAL A 44 -46.80 13.71 10.38
CA VAL A 44 -45.74 13.74 9.35
C VAL A 44 -45.20 12.33 9.14
N ILE A 45 -45.08 11.89 7.89
CA ILE A 45 -44.50 10.58 7.53
C ILE A 45 -43.44 10.82 6.45
N LEU A 46 -42.16 10.63 6.76
CA LEU A 46 -41.05 10.96 5.86
C LEU A 46 -40.71 9.76 4.96
N LEU A 47 -40.80 9.95 3.63
CA LEU A 47 -40.33 8.95 2.67
C LEU A 47 -39.01 9.41 2.04
N HIS A 48 -38.07 8.48 1.86
CA HIS A 48 -36.75 8.79 1.28
C HIS A 48 -36.28 7.66 0.37
N GLY A 49 -35.47 7.96 -0.64
CA GLY A 49 -34.99 6.93 -1.57
C GLY A 49 -34.20 7.46 -2.75
N GLN A 50 -33.57 6.54 -3.48
CA GLN A 50 -32.62 6.84 -4.56
C GLN A 50 -33.28 7.72 -5.64
N ARG A 51 -32.48 8.50 -6.38
CA ARG A 51 -33.00 9.12 -7.61
C ARG A 51 -33.44 8.00 -8.58
N ARG A 52 -34.51 8.24 -9.35
CA ARG A 52 -35.15 7.26 -10.26
C ARG A 52 -35.73 5.97 -9.62
N ILE A 53 -35.75 5.80 -8.28
CA ILE A 53 -36.35 4.62 -7.61
C ILE A 53 -37.89 4.52 -7.70
N GLY A 54 -38.55 5.56 -8.24
CA GLY A 54 -40.01 5.64 -8.41
C GLY A 54 -40.76 6.50 -7.37
N LYS A 55 -40.11 7.49 -6.75
CA LYS A 55 -40.70 8.34 -5.68
C LYS A 55 -42.01 9.03 -6.08
N SER A 56 -42.00 9.78 -7.17
CA SER A 56 -43.20 10.43 -7.73
C SER A 56 -44.29 9.43 -8.15
N SER A 57 -43.90 8.22 -8.56
CA SER A 57 -44.84 7.12 -8.83
C SER A 57 -45.51 6.64 -7.54
N VAL A 58 -44.76 6.46 -6.44
CA VAL A 58 -45.33 6.14 -5.12
C VAL A 58 -46.34 7.21 -4.72
N LEU A 59 -45.98 8.50 -4.81
CA LEU A 59 -46.90 9.61 -4.48
C LEU A 59 -48.17 9.59 -5.34
N SER A 60 -48.04 9.38 -6.65
CA SER A 60 -49.19 9.25 -7.56
C SER A 60 -50.08 8.03 -7.26
N GLN A 61 -49.62 7.06 -6.48
CA GLN A 61 -50.36 5.85 -6.13
C GLN A 61 -50.93 5.85 -4.71
N ILE A 62 -50.40 6.64 -3.77
CA ILE A 62 -50.95 6.76 -2.40
C ILE A 62 -52.49 6.89 -2.39
N PRO A 63 -53.14 7.76 -3.19
CA PRO A 63 -54.60 7.90 -3.19
C PRO A 63 -55.38 6.64 -3.64
N ASN A 64 -54.73 5.72 -4.37
CA ASN A 64 -55.36 4.51 -4.91
C ASN A 64 -55.30 3.33 -3.92
N PHE A 65 -54.37 3.36 -2.97
CA PHE A 65 -54.12 2.28 -2.01
C PHE A 65 -54.44 2.68 -0.55
N VAL A 66 -54.18 3.93 -0.16
CA VAL A 66 -54.29 4.42 1.23
C VAL A 66 -55.62 5.13 1.50
N GLY A 67 -56.19 4.94 2.70
CA GLY A 67 -57.07 5.94 3.31
C GLY A 67 -58.42 6.26 2.67
N LYS A 68 -58.87 5.45 1.69
CA LYS A 68 -59.94 5.69 0.69
C LYS A 68 -61.20 6.49 1.11
N ASN A 69 -61.63 6.42 2.37
CA ASN A 69 -62.79 7.17 2.88
C ASN A 69 -62.46 8.26 3.92
N LYS A 70 -61.28 8.26 4.56
CA LYS A 70 -60.91 9.18 5.64
C LYS A 70 -60.05 10.37 5.19
N PHE A 71 -59.22 10.17 4.18
CA PHE A 71 -58.20 11.13 3.77
C PHE A 71 -58.45 11.64 2.36
N VAL A 72 -58.03 12.88 2.09
CA VAL A 72 -57.97 13.45 0.74
C VAL A 72 -56.57 14.01 0.53
N PHE A 73 -55.97 13.62 -0.59
CA PHE A 73 -54.56 13.88 -0.90
C PHE A 73 -54.46 15.01 -1.93
N VAL A 74 -53.50 15.91 -1.74
CA VAL A 74 -53.09 16.92 -2.74
C VAL A 74 -51.59 16.78 -2.93
N SER A 75 -51.14 16.59 -4.18
CA SER A 75 -49.71 16.59 -4.50
C SER A 75 -49.19 18.00 -4.75
N PHE A 76 -47.96 18.27 -4.33
CA PHE A 76 -47.28 19.53 -4.59
C PHE A 76 -45.80 19.24 -4.91
N ASP A 77 -45.34 19.77 -6.03
CA ASP A 77 -43.97 19.61 -6.52
C ASP A 77 -43.16 20.84 -6.12
N LEU A 78 -42.01 20.62 -5.50
CA LEU A 78 -41.16 21.68 -4.95
C LEU A 78 -39.94 21.99 -5.81
N HIS A 79 -39.74 21.29 -6.94
CA HIS A 79 -38.59 21.48 -7.84
C HIS A 79 -38.41 22.96 -8.25
N ASP A 80 -39.44 23.55 -8.85
CA ASP A 80 -39.45 24.96 -9.30
C ASP A 80 -39.57 25.97 -8.12
N GLN A 81 -39.72 25.50 -6.87
CA GLN A 81 -40.00 26.36 -5.72
C GLN A 81 -38.74 26.76 -4.92
N GLY A 82 -37.57 26.19 -5.21
CA GLY A 82 -36.33 26.37 -4.43
C GLY A 82 -35.90 27.83 -4.15
N GLN A 83 -36.14 28.74 -5.10
CA GLN A 83 -35.83 30.18 -4.96
C GLN A 83 -37.06 31.07 -4.71
N SER A 84 -38.25 30.47 -4.52
CA SER A 84 -39.49 31.24 -4.30
C SER A 84 -39.63 31.74 -2.86
N PRO A 85 -40.09 32.98 -2.63
CA PRO A 85 -40.41 33.46 -1.29
C PRO A 85 -41.68 32.78 -0.76
N LEU A 86 -41.80 32.64 0.57
CA LEU A 86 -42.91 31.93 1.24
C LEU A 86 -44.33 32.32 0.74
N PRO A 87 -44.68 33.61 0.52
CA PRO A 87 -45.98 33.98 -0.06
C PRO A 87 -46.26 33.37 -1.43
N GLN A 88 -45.24 33.18 -2.27
CA GLN A 88 -45.39 32.60 -3.60
C GLN A 88 -45.55 31.08 -3.54
N ILE A 89 -44.80 30.40 -2.66
CA ILE A 89 -44.95 28.96 -2.42
C ILE A 89 -46.37 28.67 -1.92
N LEU A 90 -46.88 29.46 -0.97
CA LEU A 90 -48.24 29.31 -0.44
C LEU A 90 -49.33 29.70 -1.45
N HIS A 91 -49.10 30.68 -2.32
CA HIS A 91 -50.00 30.95 -3.46
C HIS A 91 -50.09 29.74 -4.39
N ASN A 92 -48.95 29.16 -4.76
CA ASN A 92 -48.88 27.99 -5.64
C ASN A 92 -49.54 26.76 -4.99
N LEU A 93 -49.30 26.51 -3.70
CA LEU A 93 -49.94 25.44 -2.96
C LEU A 93 -51.47 25.62 -2.86
N ALA A 94 -51.96 26.82 -2.55
CA ALA A 94 -53.40 27.11 -2.53
C ALA A 94 -54.06 26.95 -3.91
N LYS A 95 -53.35 27.30 -4.98
CA LYS A 95 -53.78 27.11 -6.37
C LYS A 95 -53.90 25.62 -6.73
N ASP A 96 -52.93 24.78 -6.36
CA ASP A 96 -52.99 23.35 -6.64
C ASP A 96 -53.98 22.59 -5.74
N ILE A 97 -54.17 23.00 -4.47
CA ILE A 97 -55.29 22.54 -3.62
C ILE A 97 -56.63 22.80 -4.33
N SER A 98 -56.89 24.04 -4.76
CA SER A 98 -58.15 24.39 -5.45
C SER A 98 -58.34 23.61 -6.75
N LYS A 99 -57.28 23.42 -7.52
CA LYS A 99 -57.28 22.68 -8.81
C LYS A 99 -57.52 21.19 -8.64
N GLN A 100 -56.83 20.53 -7.70
CA GLN A 100 -56.94 19.08 -7.50
C GLN A 100 -58.23 18.68 -6.79
N LEU A 101 -58.70 19.49 -5.83
CA LEU A 101 -60.00 19.30 -5.17
C LEU A 101 -61.19 19.80 -6.02
N ARG A 102 -60.94 20.44 -7.17
CA ARG A 102 -61.96 21.00 -8.09
C ARG A 102 -62.88 22.03 -7.45
N LEU A 103 -62.33 22.88 -6.57
CA LEU A 103 -63.10 23.89 -5.83
C LEU A 103 -63.59 25.00 -6.78
N SER A 104 -64.84 25.47 -6.58
CA SER A 104 -65.39 26.56 -7.39
C SER A 104 -64.63 27.87 -7.17
N ALA A 105 -64.18 28.51 -8.27
CA ALA A 105 -63.44 29.76 -8.23
C ALA A 105 -64.25 30.94 -7.66
N ASP A 106 -65.59 30.90 -7.73
CA ASP A 106 -66.47 31.92 -7.18
C ASP A 106 -66.45 31.92 -5.64
N THR A 107 -66.39 30.71 -5.06
CA THR A 107 -66.40 30.47 -3.60
C THR A 107 -64.99 30.46 -3.01
N PHE A 108 -64.03 29.84 -3.71
CA PHE A 108 -62.65 29.60 -3.27
C PHE A 108 -61.65 30.52 -3.97
N LYS A 109 -61.63 31.78 -3.55
CA LYS A 109 -60.62 32.76 -3.97
C LYS A 109 -59.26 32.40 -3.38
N VAL A 110 -58.36 31.91 -4.23
CA VAL A 110 -56.94 31.65 -3.90
C VAL A 110 -56.29 32.95 -3.39
N PRO A 111 -55.65 32.96 -2.21
CA PRO A 111 -54.93 34.14 -1.71
C PRO A 111 -53.82 34.55 -2.68
N ARG A 112 -53.74 35.83 -3.05
CA ARG A 112 -52.68 36.33 -3.93
C ARG A 112 -51.36 36.55 -3.18
N THR A 113 -50.24 36.48 -3.89
CA THR A 113 -48.89 36.64 -3.35
C THR A 113 -48.69 37.96 -2.61
N GLU A 114 -49.27 39.07 -3.11
CA GLU A 114 -49.13 40.38 -2.47
C GLU A 114 -49.84 40.43 -1.11
N ASN A 115 -51.03 39.85 -1.03
CA ASN A 115 -51.79 39.77 0.23
C ASN A 115 -51.09 38.84 1.24
N LEU A 116 -50.59 37.69 0.77
CA LEU A 116 -49.84 36.74 1.60
C LEU A 116 -48.50 37.31 2.10
N ALA A 117 -47.90 38.27 1.40
CA ALA A 117 -46.71 39.01 1.87
C ALA A 117 -47.03 40.01 2.99
N ILE A 118 -48.29 40.46 3.12
CA ILE A 118 -48.75 41.34 4.21
C ILE A 118 -49.20 40.51 5.42
N GLU A 119 -50.00 39.46 5.21
CA GLU A 119 -50.56 38.64 6.29
C GLU A 119 -50.57 37.14 5.94
N THR A 120 -49.40 36.51 6.03
CA THR A 120 -49.20 35.12 5.56
C THR A 120 -50.09 34.10 6.29
N THR A 121 -50.01 34.07 7.62
CA THR A 121 -50.59 32.99 8.41
C THR A 121 -52.11 33.03 8.43
N THR A 122 -52.70 34.18 8.75
CA THR A 122 -54.16 34.32 8.87
C THR A 122 -54.87 34.06 7.55
N LEU A 123 -54.36 34.60 6.43
CA LEU A 123 -55.01 34.44 5.13
C LEU A 123 -54.96 32.99 4.62
N PHE A 124 -53.84 32.29 4.82
CA PHE A 124 -53.74 30.88 4.42
C PHE A 124 -54.49 29.93 5.37
N ARG A 125 -54.52 30.19 6.69
CA ARG A 125 -55.39 29.46 7.62
C ARG A 125 -56.88 29.69 7.29
N ASN A 126 -57.29 30.92 6.96
CA ASN A 126 -58.65 31.24 6.51
C ASN A 126 -59.01 30.56 5.17
N PHE A 127 -58.03 30.30 4.31
CA PHE A 127 -58.22 29.48 3.10
C PHE A 127 -58.42 27.99 3.48
N LEU A 128 -57.53 27.40 4.28
CA LEU A 128 -57.66 26.00 4.72
C LEU A 128 -58.96 25.75 5.51
N ALA A 129 -59.39 26.68 6.36
CA ALA A 129 -60.64 26.56 7.11
C ALA A 129 -61.87 26.34 6.20
N LYS A 130 -61.91 27.00 5.03
CA LYS A 130 -62.94 26.78 4.01
C LYS A 130 -62.77 25.43 3.31
N VAL A 131 -61.53 25.02 3.05
CA VAL A 131 -61.24 23.69 2.47
C VAL A 131 -61.72 22.58 3.41
N TYR A 132 -61.54 22.71 4.73
CA TYR A 132 -62.05 21.75 5.71
C TYR A 132 -63.58 21.72 5.83
N GLN A 133 -64.28 22.80 5.46
CA GLN A 133 -65.74 22.81 5.38
C GLN A 133 -66.21 21.94 4.20
N GLU A 134 -65.58 22.07 3.03
CA GLU A 134 -65.87 21.24 1.84
C GLU A 134 -65.48 19.77 2.05
N LEU A 135 -64.34 19.50 2.70
CA LEU A 135 -63.88 18.14 3.02
C LEU A 135 -64.70 17.45 4.14
N GLY A 136 -65.51 18.21 4.88
CA GLY A 136 -66.41 17.70 5.92
C GLY A 136 -65.68 16.95 7.03
N HIS A 137 -65.86 15.63 7.10
CA HIS A 137 -65.22 14.78 8.10
C HIS A 137 -63.81 14.28 7.69
N LYS A 138 -63.37 14.53 6.45
CA LYS A 138 -62.09 14.02 5.94
C LYS A 138 -60.92 14.93 6.32
N SER A 139 -59.75 14.31 6.48
CA SER A 139 -58.48 15.01 6.72
C SER A 139 -57.74 15.27 5.40
N LEU A 140 -57.00 16.38 5.35
CA LEU A 140 -56.20 16.82 4.20
C LEU A 140 -54.75 16.35 4.37
N VAL A 141 -54.20 15.69 3.34
CA VAL A 141 -52.82 15.20 3.33
C VAL A 141 -52.07 15.84 2.17
N PHE A 142 -51.00 16.58 2.45
CA PHE A 142 -50.09 17.08 1.41
C PHE A 142 -49.03 16.02 1.08
N LEU A 143 -48.90 15.68 -0.19
CA LEU A 143 -47.86 14.82 -0.75
C LEU A 143 -46.80 15.72 -1.40
N LEU A 144 -45.68 15.96 -0.71
CA LEU A 144 -44.66 16.90 -1.16
C LEU A 144 -43.52 16.14 -1.85
N ASP A 145 -43.37 16.29 -3.17
CA ASP A 145 -42.25 15.71 -3.92
C ASP A 145 -41.07 16.68 -3.98
N GLU A 146 -39.87 16.13 -4.19
CA GLU A 146 -38.57 16.85 -4.23
C GLU A 146 -38.36 17.84 -3.06
N PHE A 147 -38.79 17.44 -1.86
CA PHE A 147 -38.74 18.23 -0.62
C PHE A 147 -37.29 18.59 -0.20
N ASP A 148 -36.28 17.88 -0.73
CA ASP A 148 -34.85 18.13 -0.58
C ASP A 148 -34.26 19.19 -1.50
N VAL A 149 -34.89 19.52 -2.64
CA VAL A 149 -34.39 20.56 -3.57
C VAL A 149 -34.29 21.92 -2.87
N LEU A 150 -35.25 22.20 -1.99
CA LEU A 150 -35.27 23.42 -1.18
C LEU A 150 -34.04 23.56 -0.26
N SER A 151 -33.39 22.45 0.11
CA SER A 151 -32.30 22.40 1.10
C SER A 151 -30.88 22.50 0.54
N ASN A 152 -30.72 22.48 -0.78
CA ASN A 152 -29.43 22.33 -1.47
C ASN A 152 -28.93 23.63 -2.14
N SER A 153 -29.39 24.81 -1.72
CA SER A 153 -28.91 26.11 -2.22
C SER A 153 -28.46 27.07 -1.11
N GLU A 154 -27.27 27.66 -1.26
CA GLU A 154 -26.53 28.39 -0.22
C GLU A 154 -27.11 29.77 0.17
N HIS A 155 -28.34 30.08 -0.23
CA HIS A 155 -28.98 31.40 -0.07
C HIS A 155 -30.29 31.30 0.72
N HIS A 156 -30.17 30.91 2.00
CA HIS A 156 -31.30 30.57 2.86
C HIS A 156 -32.05 31.80 3.43
N GLN A 157 -33.11 32.25 2.74
CA GLN A 157 -34.20 33.01 3.38
C GLN A 157 -35.61 32.52 3.00
N GLY A 158 -35.84 31.97 1.81
CA GLY A 158 -37.13 31.33 1.47
C GLY A 158 -37.32 29.98 2.17
N PHE A 159 -36.29 29.13 2.13
CA PHE A 159 -36.27 27.73 2.58
C PHE A 159 -36.81 27.51 4.01
N ASP A 160 -36.04 27.95 4.99
CA ASP A 160 -36.33 27.87 6.43
C ASP A 160 -37.76 28.30 6.78
N ASN A 161 -38.21 29.40 6.15
CA ASN A 161 -39.49 30.01 6.44
C ASN A 161 -40.66 29.11 6.01
N PHE A 162 -40.53 28.34 4.93
CA PHE A 162 -41.55 27.33 4.57
C PHE A 162 -41.57 26.15 5.54
N PHE A 163 -40.41 25.64 5.98
CA PHE A 163 -40.35 24.52 6.92
C PHE A 163 -40.88 24.90 8.31
N ARG A 164 -40.47 26.07 8.83
CA ARG A 164 -40.98 26.59 10.11
C ARG A 164 -42.48 26.91 10.04
N TYR A 165 -42.95 27.45 8.91
CA TYR A 165 -44.38 27.68 8.68
C TYR A 165 -45.19 26.37 8.63
N LEU A 166 -44.71 25.37 7.88
CA LEU A 166 -45.38 24.08 7.71
C LEU A 166 -45.45 23.29 9.02
N GLN A 167 -44.40 23.35 9.86
CA GLN A 167 -44.47 22.85 11.23
C GLN A 167 -45.53 23.61 12.06
N SER A 168 -45.48 24.94 12.06
CA SER A 168 -46.39 25.77 12.88
C SER A 168 -47.88 25.57 12.54
N ILE A 169 -48.21 25.33 11.27
CA ILE A 169 -49.59 25.04 10.85
C ILE A 169 -50.00 23.57 11.12
N LEU A 170 -49.06 22.61 11.06
CA LEU A 170 -49.32 21.22 11.49
C LEU A 170 -49.60 21.10 12.99
N GLU A 171 -48.97 21.95 13.81
CA GLU A 171 -49.22 22.07 15.25
C GLU A 171 -50.55 22.77 15.58
N GLN A 172 -51.19 23.44 14.61
CA GLN A 172 -52.42 24.23 14.79
C GLN A 172 -53.66 23.67 14.08
N GLU A 173 -53.52 22.66 13.23
CA GLU A 173 -54.58 22.14 12.36
C GLU A 173 -54.78 20.63 12.51
N ASP A 174 -55.77 20.22 13.31
CA ASP A 174 -56.06 18.80 13.60
C ASP A 174 -56.33 17.95 12.35
N LYS A 175 -56.89 18.55 11.28
CA LYS A 175 -57.18 17.86 10.01
C LYS A 175 -56.03 17.87 8.99
N LEU A 176 -54.90 18.51 9.27
CA LEU A 176 -53.76 18.57 8.33
C LEU A 176 -52.72 17.47 8.60
N PHE A 177 -52.18 16.90 7.52
CA PHE A 177 -51.14 15.88 7.52
C PHE A 177 -50.17 16.13 6.36
N VAL A 178 -48.91 15.70 6.48
CA VAL A 178 -47.90 15.85 5.42
C VAL A 178 -47.11 14.56 5.24
N ILE A 179 -46.88 14.18 3.97
CA ILE A 179 -45.93 13.14 3.57
C ILE A 179 -44.86 13.81 2.70
N PRO A 180 -43.73 14.25 3.28
CA PRO A 180 -42.62 14.78 2.50
C PRO A 180 -41.81 13.64 1.90
N VAL A 181 -41.34 13.83 0.68
CA VAL A 181 -40.52 12.86 -0.04
C VAL A 181 -39.22 13.49 -0.46
N VAL A 182 -38.11 12.90 -0.01
CA VAL A 182 -36.76 13.43 -0.21
C VAL A 182 -35.86 12.51 -1.04
N GLY A 183 -34.78 13.08 -1.54
CA GLY A 183 -33.51 12.46 -1.92
C GLY A 183 -33.03 11.35 -0.98
N GLN A 184 -31.94 10.69 -1.38
CA GLN A 184 -31.35 9.63 -0.56
C GLN A 184 -30.26 10.15 0.36
N SER A 185 -29.62 11.26 0.02
CA SER A 185 -28.32 11.58 0.58
C SER A 185 -28.46 11.80 2.09
N LEU A 186 -27.44 11.35 2.83
CA LEU A 186 -27.36 11.76 4.23
C LEU A 186 -27.25 13.27 4.39
N LYS A 187 -26.88 14.04 3.36
CA LYS A 187 -26.94 15.51 3.37
C LYS A 187 -28.39 15.99 3.36
N ASP A 188 -29.19 15.52 2.40
CA ASP A 188 -30.63 15.81 2.30
C ASP A 188 -31.33 15.59 3.65
N LEU A 189 -31.07 14.43 4.28
CA LEU A 189 -31.62 14.08 5.60
C LEU A 189 -31.01 14.86 6.77
N GLN A 190 -29.73 15.25 6.71
CA GLN A 190 -29.07 16.05 7.76
C GLN A 190 -29.48 17.52 7.72
N ASN A 191 -29.88 18.07 6.58
CA ASN A 191 -30.32 19.46 6.47
C ASN A 191 -31.78 19.67 6.96
N LEU A 192 -32.57 18.60 7.12
CA LEU A 192 -33.93 18.68 7.66
C LEU A 192 -33.97 19.17 9.13
N PRO A 193 -34.94 20.03 9.53
CA PRO A 193 -35.16 20.36 10.93
C PRO A 193 -35.51 19.14 11.80
N LEU A 194 -35.21 19.19 13.11
CA LEU A 194 -35.39 18.04 14.03
C LEU A 194 -36.83 17.50 14.07
N PHE A 195 -37.84 18.34 13.83
CA PHE A 195 -39.24 17.93 13.75
C PHE A 195 -39.46 16.83 12.69
N TYR A 196 -38.99 17.09 11.46
CA TYR A 196 -39.09 16.16 10.33
C TYR A 196 -38.20 14.92 10.51
N LYS A 197 -37.04 15.05 11.17
CA LYS A 197 -36.18 13.91 11.53
C LYS A 197 -36.81 12.95 12.55
N ARG A 198 -37.72 13.44 13.40
CA ARG A 198 -38.44 12.63 14.41
C ARG A 198 -39.72 11.99 13.88
N ALA A 199 -40.18 12.37 12.69
CA ALA A 199 -41.30 11.71 12.03
C ALA A 199 -40.97 10.22 11.73
N PRO A 200 -41.95 9.30 11.75
CA PRO A 200 -41.76 7.95 11.23
C PRO A 200 -41.27 7.98 9.78
N GLN A 201 -40.19 7.22 9.51
CA GLN A 201 -39.49 7.23 8.23
C GLN A 201 -39.59 5.86 7.54
N GLN A 202 -39.68 5.85 6.20
CA GLN A 202 -39.62 4.60 5.44
C GLN A 202 -38.85 4.75 4.12
N LYS A 203 -37.91 3.83 3.87
CA LYS A 203 -37.07 3.82 2.66
C LYS A 203 -37.82 3.24 1.48
N ILE A 204 -37.92 4.00 0.39
CA ILE A 204 -38.31 3.50 -0.93
C ILE A 204 -37.09 2.76 -1.49
N SER A 205 -37.11 1.43 -1.34
CA SER A 205 -36.01 0.50 -1.65
C SER A 205 -36.01 0.01 -3.11
N LEU A 206 -35.17 -0.97 -3.45
CA LEU A 206 -35.30 -1.77 -4.69
C LEU A 206 -36.56 -2.66 -4.64
N LEU A 207 -37.01 -3.20 -5.78
CA LEU A 207 -38.04 -4.25 -5.79
C LEU A 207 -37.42 -5.59 -5.40
N ASN A 208 -38.21 -6.47 -4.78
CA ASN A 208 -37.84 -7.88 -4.64
C ASN A 208 -38.03 -8.61 -5.98
N GLU A 209 -37.40 -9.78 -6.11
CA GLU A 209 -37.39 -10.58 -7.35
C GLU A 209 -38.80 -10.88 -7.88
N SER A 210 -39.74 -11.20 -6.99
CA SER A 210 -41.15 -11.46 -7.34
C SER A 210 -41.82 -10.25 -8.00
N ASN A 211 -41.74 -9.06 -7.38
CA ASN A 211 -42.37 -7.86 -7.94
C ASN A 211 -41.57 -7.28 -9.13
N ALA A 212 -40.26 -7.51 -9.20
CA ALA A 212 -39.47 -7.24 -10.39
C ALA A 212 -39.88 -8.13 -11.58
N LYS A 213 -40.09 -9.43 -11.35
CA LYS A 213 -40.61 -10.38 -12.36
C LYS A 213 -41.97 -9.95 -12.89
N LYS A 214 -42.90 -9.53 -12.03
CA LYS A 214 -44.20 -8.95 -12.46
C LYS A 214 -44.01 -7.73 -13.37
N LEU A 215 -43.17 -6.78 -12.96
CA LEU A 215 -42.83 -5.58 -13.74
C LEU A 215 -42.17 -5.93 -15.10
N ILE A 216 -41.42 -7.03 -15.19
CA ILE A 216 -40.88 -7.55 -16.45
C ILE A 216 -42.01 -8.12 -17.31
N THR A 217 -42.84 -9.03 -16.79
CA THR A 217 -43.73 -9.86 -17.62
C THR A 217 -45.14 -9.31 -17.84
N GLU A 218 -45.79 -8.77 -16.81
CA GLU A 218 -47.21 -8.38 -16.88
C GLU A 218 -47.49 -7.24 -17.89
N PRO A 219 -46.66 -6.20 -18.03
CA PRO A 219 -46.92 -5.12 -19.00
C PRO A 219 -46.93 -5.55 -20.47
N ALA A 220 -46.29 -6.68 -20.82
CA ALA A 220 -46.20 -7.19 -22.20
C ALA A 220 -46.95 -8.52 -22.43
N GLN A 221 -47.74 -8.97 -21.44
CA GLN A 221 -48.46 -10.24 -21.49
C GLN A 221 -49.36 -10.34 -22.74
N GLY A 222 -49.23 -11.44 -23.48
CA GLY A 222 -49.98 -11.66 -24.72
C GLY A 222 -49.44 -10.89 -25.94
N VAL A 223 -48.26 -10.28 -25.84
CA VAL A 223 -47.55 -9.58 -26.93
C VAL A 223 -46.10 -10.07 -27.06
N LEU A 224 -45.42 -10.25 -25.93
CA LEU A 224 -44.02 -10.66 -25.84
C LEU A 224 -43.82 -11.52 -24.58
N ASP A 225 -43.26 -12.71 -24.74
CA ASP A 225 -43.00 -13.67 -23.66
C ASP A 225 -41.50 -13.74 -23.33
N TYR A 226 -41.15 -13.66 -22.05
CA TYR A 226 -39.78 -13.83 -21.57
C TYR A 226 -39.53 -15.25 -21.09
N GLN A 227 -38.43 -15.86 -21.53
CA GLN A 227 -37.92 -17.09 -20.93
C GLN A 227 -37.33 -16.82 -19.53
N LEU A 228 -37.20 -17.85 -18.70
CA LEU A 228 -36.79 -17.71 -17.29
C LEU A 228 -35.35 -17.16 -17.14
N ASP A 229 -34.45 -17.57 -18.04
CA ASP A 229 -33.08 -17.08 -18.17
C ASP A 229 -33.01 -15.60 -18.58
N ALA A 230 -33.96 -15.12 -19.40
CA ALA A 230 -34.12 -13.73 -19.80
C ALA A 230 -34.61 -12.86 -18.63
N ILE A 231 -35.60 -13.34 -17.87
CA ILE A 231 -36.06 -12.68 -16.63
C ILE A 231 -34.90 -12.58 -15.63
N GLN A 232 -34.16 -13.68 -15.45
CA GLN A 232 -32.98 -13.74 -14.59
C GLN A 232 -31.86 -12.77 -15.05
N ALA A 233 -31.61 -12.68 -16.36
CA ALA A 233 -30.64 -11.72 -16.92
C ALA A 233 -31.04 -10.26 -16.67
N ILE A 234 -32.34 -9.92 -16.78
CA ILE A 234 -32.84 -8.57 -16.48
C ILE A 234 -32.75 -8.28 -14.98
N TRP A 235 -33.01 -9.27 -14.13
CA TRP A 235 -32.82 -9.16 -12.68
C TRP A 235 -31.34 -8.94 -12.31
N GLU A 236 -30.42 -9.74 -12.85
CA GLU A 236 -28.97 -9.59 -12.68
C GLU A 236 -28.46 -8.21 -13.11
N LEU A 237 -28.94 -7.67 -14.23
CA LEU A 237 -28.59 -6.33 -14.72
C LEU A 237 -29.12 -5.18 -13.85
N SER A 238 -30.33 -5.34 -13.31
CA SER A 238 -31.07 -4.24 -12.68
C SER A 238 -31.07 -4.25 -11.15
N ALA A 239 -30.76 -5.39 -10.52
CA ALA A 239 -30.90 -5.63 -9.08
C ALA A 239 -32.28 -5.19 -8.51
N GLY A 240 -33.35 -5.29 -9.29
CA GLY A 240 -34.68 -4.85 -8.89
C GLY A 240 -34.94 -3.34 -8.98
N HIS A 241 -34.02 -2.56 -9.56
CA HIS A 241 -34.21 -1.12 -9.72
C HIS A 241 -35.26 -0.80 -10.80
N PRO A 242 -36.43 -0.20 -10.46
CA PRO A 242 -37.57 -0.10 -11.38
C PRO A 242 -37.25 0.61 -12.69
N TYR A 243 -36.49 1.70 -12.64
CA TYR A 243 -36.08 2.43 -13.84
C TYR A 243 -35.15 1.61 -14.74
N CYS A 244 -34.26 0.80 -14.17
CA CYS A 244 -33.35 -0.05 -14.95
C CYS A 244 -34.09 -1.21 -15.61
N ILE A 245 -35.06 -1.82 -14.91
CA ILE A 245 -35.98 -2.81 -15.51
C ILE A 245 -36.75 -2.17 -16.68
N GLN A 246 -37.38 -1.01 -16.46
CA GLN A 246 -38.13 -0.31 -17.51
C GLN A 246 -37.24 0.01 -18.73
N VAL A 247 -36.01 0.50 -18.53
CA VAL A 247 -35.05 0.80 -19.61
C VAL A 247 -34.66 -0.46 -20.40
N ILE A 248 -34.28 -1.55 -19.72
CA ILE A 248 -33.87 -2.80 -20.38
C ILE A 248 -35.07 -3.39 -21.14
N CYS A 249 -36.22 -3.55 -20.49
CA CYS A 249 -37.41 -4.12 -21.12
C CYS A 249 -37.93 -3.26 -22.28
N HIS A 250 -37.84 -1.92 -22.18
CA HIS A 250 -38.18 -1.03 -23.29
C HIS A 250 -37.27 -1.25 -24.50
N ALA A 251 -35.96 -1.40 -24.29
CA ALA A 251 -34.99 -1.69 -25.35
C ALA A 251 -35.21 -3.09 -25.97
N VAL A 252 -35.45 -4.11 -25.13
CA VAL A 252 -35.85 -5.46 -25.57
C VAL A 252 -37.11 -5.40 -26.44
N PHE A 253 -38.18 -4.76 -25.97
CA PHE A 253 -39.45 -4.67 -26.72
C PHE A 253 -39.28 -3.88 -28.03
N ALA A 254 -38.47 -2.82 -28.02
CA ALA A 254 -38.16 -2.06 -29.23
C ALA A 254 -37.45 -2.94 -30.28
N LYS A 255 -36.49 -3.78 -29.86
CA LYS A 255 -35.76 -4.71 -30.72
C LYS A 255 -36.59 -5.91 -31.17
N ALA A 256 -37.43 -6.45 -30.29
CA ALA A 256 -38.35 -7.55 -30.58
C ALA A 256 -39.32 -7.19 -31.71
N ARG A 257 -39.80 -5.94 -31.71
CA ARG A 257 -40.69 -5.36 -32.72
C ARG A 257 -40.07 -5.18 -34.12
N GLU A 258 -38.77 -5.44 -34.28
CA GLU A 258 -38.10 -5.53 -35.59
C GLU A 258 -38.21 -6.95 -36.21
N ARG A 259 -38.83 -7.92 -35.51
CA ARG A 259 -39.01 -9.30 -35.99
C ARG A 259 -40.40 -9.47 -36.64
N ASP A 260 -40.44 -10.14 -37.79
CA ASP A 260 -41.67 -10.40 -38.58
C ASP A 260 -42.66 -11.42 -37.95
N SER A 261 -42.44 -11.91 -36.73
CA SER A 261 -43.34 -12.86 -36.06
C SER A 261 -44.42 -12.15 -35.24
N GLU A 262 -45.64 -12.72 -35.17
CA GLU A 262 -46.74 -12.12 -34.39
C GLU A 262 -46.59 -12.29 -32.88
N ASN A 263 -45.83 -13.28 -32.42
CA ASN A 263 -45.42 -13.45 -31.02
C ASN A 263 -43.90 -13.36 -30.93
N TRP A 264 -43.38 -12.71 -29.89
CA TRP A 264 -41.93 -12.57 -29.66
C TRP A 264 -41.52 -13.28 -28.38
N THR A 265 -40.65 -14.29 -28.48
CA THR A 265 -39.99 -14.91 -27.33
C THR A 265 -38.60 -14.30 -27.11
N ILE A 266 -38.27 -13.95 -25.88
CA ILE A 266 -37.00 -13.33 -25.48
C ILE A 266 -36.16 -14.30 -24.67
N THR A 267 -34.89 -14.44 -25.07
CA THR A 267 -33.85 -15.27 -24.45
C THR A 267 -32.90 -14.44 -23.58
N ARG A 268 -32.05 -15.06 -22.75
CA ARG A 268 -30.91 -14.36 -22.11
C ARG A 268 -30.05 -13.64 -23.15
N THR A 269 -29.74 -14.27 -24.27
CA THR A 269 -28.87 -13.69 -25.31
C THR A 269 -29.47 -12.47 -26.00
N ASP A 270 -30.80 -12.35 -26.09
CA ASP A 270 -31.46 -11.11 -26.52
C ASP A 270 -31.25 -9.97 -25.51
N VAL A 271 -31.23 -10.29 -24.21
CA VAL A 271 -30.96 -9.32 -23.12
C VAL A 271 -29.48 -8.95 -23.08
N GLU A 272 -28.56 -9.90 -23.26
CA GLU A 272 -27.11 -9.68 -23.33
C GLU A 272 -26.75 -8.71 -24.47
N ASN A 273 -27.29 -8.96 -25.67
CA ASN A 273 -27.00 -8.16 -26.86
C ASN A 273 -27.55 -6.72 -26.80
N ILE A 274 -28.62 -6.48 -26.03
CA ILE A 274 -29.26 -5.15 -25.97
C ILE A 274 -28.69 -4.23 -24.87
N VAL A 275 -27.83 -4.72 -23.96
CA VAL A 275 -27.35 -3.93 -22.79
C VAL A 275 -26.74 -2.59 -23.19
N ASN A 276 -25.87 -2.57 -24.21
CA ASN A 276 -25.25 -1.34 -24.70
C ASN A 276 -26.29 -0.33 -25.21
N LYS A 277 -27.36 -0.81 -25.87
CA LYS A 277 -28.43 0.06 -26.38
C LYS A 277 -29.39 0.49 -25.27
N ALA A 278 -29.61 -0.34 -24.26
CA ALA A 278 -30.35 0.01 -23.06
C ALA A 278 -29.62 1.13 -22.27
N ILE A 279 -28.29 1.10 -22.19
CA ILE A 279 -27.49 2.18 -21.60
C ILE A 279 -27.70 3.50 -22.35
N GLU A 280 -27.62 3.51 -23.68
CA GLU A 280 -27.87 4.71 -24.50
C GLU A 280 -29.31 5.26 -24.34
N ILE A 281 -30.32 4.37 -24.31
CA ILE A 281 -31.73 4.76 -24.10
C ILE A 281 -31.97 5.28 -22.67
N GLY A 282 -31.21 4.77 -21.70
CA GLY A 282 -31.31 5.12 -20.28
C GLY A 282 -30.46 6.31 -19.84
N GLU A 283 -29.63 6.89 -20.70
CA GLU A 283 -28.53 7.79 -20.31
C GLU A 283 -28.97 8.98 -19.45
N GLY A 284 -30.01 9.72 -19.87
CA GLY A 284 -30.57 10.85 -19.13
C GLY A 284 -31.24 10.49 -17.78
N GLY A 285 -31.41 9.20 -17.49
CA GLY A 285 -31.77 8.69 -16.17
C GLY A 285 -30.60 8.06 -15.41
N LEU A 286 -29.62 7.47 -16.11
CA LEU A 286 -28.41 6.88 -15.54
C LEU A 286 -27.46 7.94 -14.97
N ILE A 287 -27.35 9.11 -15.60
CA ILE A 287 -26.49 10.22 -15.13
C ILE A 287 -26.76 10.62 -13.66
N TRP A 288 -27.99 10.42 -13.19
CA TRP A 288 -28.39 10.69 -11.80
C TRP A 288 -27.78 9.76 -10.74
N PHE A 289 -27.14 8.65 -11.15
CA PHE A 289 -26.28 7.84 -10.28
C PHE A 289 -24.87 8.42 -10.09
N TRP A 290 -24.50 9.47 -10.82
CA TRP A 290 -23.18 10.13 -10.79
C TRP A 290 -23.25 11.60 -10.36
N ASP A 291 -24.25 12.35 -10.85
CA ASP A 291 -24.47 13.76 -10.50
C ASP A 291 -24.77 13.99 -9.01
N GLY A 292 -25.35 12.98 -8.34
CA GLY A 292 -25.62 13.03 -6.90
C GLY A 292 -24.41 12.72 -6.00
N LEU A 293 -23.32 12.19 -6.57
CA LEU A 293 -22.12 11.78 -5.84
C LEU A 293 -21.10 12.91 -5.81
N SER A 294 -20.43 13.11 -4.67
CA SER A 294 -19.24 13.97 -4.63
C SER A 294 -18.07 13.30 -5.36
N ILE A 295 -17.11 14.12 -5.78
CA ILE A 295 -15.85 13.70 -6.40
C ILE A 295 -15.21 12.49 -5.69
N ARG A 296 -15.16 12.50 -4.35
CA ARG A 296 -14.58 11.41 -3.54
C ARG A 296 -15.33 10.08 -3.75
N GLU A 297 -16.65 10.15 -3.81
CA GLU A 297 -17.53 8.99 -4.03
C GLU A 297 -17.45 8.53 -5.49
N ARG A 298 -17.39 9.45 -6.47
CA ARG A 298 -17.16 9.14 -7.89
C ARG A 298 -15.88 8.33 -8.11
N ILE A 299 -14.76 8.74 -7.51
CA ILE A 299 -13.47 8.03 -7.63
C ILE A 299 -13.59 6.61 -7.08
N VAL A 300 -14.12 6.44 -5.86
CA VAL A 300 -14.28 5.11 -5.27
C VAL A 300 -15.25 4.24 -6.07
N PHE A 301 -16.34 4.81 -6.58
CA PHE A 301 -17.36 4.07 -7.32
C PHE A 301 -16.87 3.61 -8.70
N SER A 302 -16.10 4.46 -9.41
CA SER A 302 -15.44 4.09 -10.66
C SER A 302 -14.32 3.06 -10.43
N ALA A 303 -13.52 3.20 -9.38
CA ALA A 303 -12.49 2.21 -9.01
C ALA A 303 -13.07 0.81 -8.74
N VAL A 304 -14.14 0.71 -7.95
CA VAL A 304 -14.81 -0.59 -7.74
C VAL A 304 -15.42 -1.10 -9.06
N ALA A 305 -16.00 -0.25 -9.90
CA ALA A 305 -16.61 -0.64 -11.17
C ALA A 305 -15.58 -1.19 -12.19
N GLU A 306 -14.40 -0.60 -12.28
CA GLU A 306 -13.31 -1.04 -13.16
C GLU A 306 -12.63 -2.31 -12.61
N VAL A 307 -12.25 -2.36 -11.33
CA VAL A 307 -11.63 -3.57 -10.74
C VAL A 307 -12.57 -4.78 -10.80
N GLN A 308 -13.88 -4.58 -10.65
CA GLN A 308 -14.89 -5.64 -10.85
C GLN A 308 -15.03 -6.07 -12.32
N THR A 309 -14.64 -5.24 -13.30
CA THR A 309 -14.56 -5.64 -14.72
C THR A 309 -13.34 -6.53 -14.97
N SER A 310 -12.17 -6.11 -14.47
CA SER A 310 -10.88 -6.75 -14.78
C SER A 310 -10.78 -8.19 -14.31
N GLN A 311 -11.58 -8.62 -13.32
CA GLN A 311 -11.53 -9.99 -12.81
C GLN A 311 -12.30 -11.01 -13.68
N GLN A 312 -13.39 -10.62 -14.37
CA GLN A 312 -14.12 -11.49 -15.31
C GLN A 312 -14.84 -10.67 -16.40
N PRO A 313 -14.31 -10.60 -17.63
CA PRO A 313 -14.93 -9.82 -18.72
C PRO A 313 -16.26 -10.37 -19.27
N GLU A 314 -16.48 -11.69 -19.23
CA GLU A 314 -17.48 -12.34 -20.11
C GLU A 314 -18.78 -12.85 -19.44
N LYS A 315 -18.95 -12.68 -18.12
CA LYS A 315 -20.20 -13.10 -17.43
C LYS A 315 -20.72 -12.04 -16.46
N TYR A 316 -22.01 -12.13 -16.14
CA TYR A 316 -22.69 -11.24 -15.19
C TYR A 316 -22.02 -11.32 -13.81
N SER A 317 -21.20 -10.33 -13.50
CA SER A 317 -20.35 -10.33 -12.31
C SER A 317 -21.15 -10.11 -11.03
N ASN A 318 -21.71 -11.18 -10.44
CA ASN A 318 -22.12 -11.19 -9.03
C ASN A 318 -20.90 -11.36 -8.10
N VAL A 319 -19.81 -10.68 -8.42
CA VAL A 319 -18.48 -10.85 -7.82
C VAL A 319 -18.19 -9.62 -6.94
N TYR A 320 -17.76 -9.87 -5.70
CA TYR A 320 -17.17 -8.84 -4.86
C TYR A 320 -15.66 -8.81 -5.06
N VAL A 321 -15.12 -7.62 -5.29
CA VAL A 321 -13.67 -7.37 -5.31
C VAL A 321 -13.20 -6.96 -3.92
N ASN A 322 -11.96 -7.29 -3.54
CA ASN A 322 -11.45 -6.84 -2.24
C ASN A 322 -11.25 -5.32 -2.27
N ALA A 323 -11.71 -4.60 -1.24
CA ALA A 323 -11.48 -3.17 -1.09
C ALA A 323 -9.98 -2.81 -1.19
N GLU A 324 -9.10 -3.67 -0.65
CA GLU A 324 -7.64 -3.53 -0.75
C GLU A 324 -7.16 -3.49 -2.21
N GLN A 325 -7.76 -4.25 -3.12
CA GLN A 325 -7.44 -4.20 -4.56
C GLN A 325 -7.88 -2.87 -5.20
N CYS A 326 -8.97 -2.28 -4.72
CA CYS A 326 -9.45 -0.97 -5.19
C CYS A 326 -8.53 0.15 -4.69
N TRP A 327 -8.03 0.03 -3.46
CA TRP A 327 -7.02 0.94 -2.89
C TRP A 327 -5.68 0.84 -3.60
N GLU A 328 -5.23 -0.37 -3.92
CA GLU A 328 -3.99 -0.58 -4.68
C GLU A 328 -4.11 -0.09 -6.13
N TYR A 329 -5.28 -0.26 -6.77
CA TYR A 329 -5.53 0.29 -8.10
C TYR A 329 -5.44 1.82 -8.13
N LEU A 330 -5.96 2.50 -7.10
CA LEU A 330 -5.84 3.96 -6.96
C LEU A 330 -4.40 4.42 -6.69
N LYS A 331 -3.64 3.74 -5.82
CA LYS A 331 -2.21 4.03 -5.61
C LYS A 331 -1.39 3.91 -6.90
N ASN A 332 -1.66 2.87 -7.69
CA ASN A 332 -0.96 2.60 -8.95
C ASN A 332 -1.24 3.67 -10.03
N LEU A 333 -2.37 4.37 -9.94
CA LEU A 333 -2.69 5.58 -10.71
C LEU A 333 -2.12 6.88 -10.10
N GLY A 334 -1.25 6.79 -9.08
CA GLY A 334 -0.62 7.93 -8.42
C GLY A 334 -1.49 8.68 -7.39
N VAL A 335 -2.65 8.14 -7.02
CA VAL A 335 -3.55 8.75 -6.03
C VAL A 335 -3.04 8.47 -4.61
N VAL A 336 -2.88 9.53 -3.81
CA VAL A 336 -2.68 9.41 -2.36
C VAL A 336 -4.02 9.13 -1.70
N LEU A 337 -4.11 8.01 -1.00
CA LEU A 337 -5.31 7.61 -0.26
C LEU A 337 -5.47 8.53 0.95
N THR A 338 -6.56 9.30 0.97
CA THR A 338 -6.92 10.14 2.12
C THR A 338 -8.03 9.49 2.93
N GLU A 339 -8.11 9.81 4.23
CA GLU A 339 -9.22 9.40 5.09
C GLU A 339 -10.60 9.78 4.49
N SER A 340 -10.65 10.86 3.70
CA SER A 340 -11.86 11.30 2.98
C SER A 340 -12.32 10.35 1.86
N LEU A 341 -11.43 9.55 1.27
CA LEU A 341 -11.77 8.50 0.30
C LEU A 341 -12.31 7.23 1.00
N HIS A 342 -11.72 6.83 2.13
CA HIS A 342 -12.24 5.73 2.94
C HIS A 342 -13.63 6.05 3.55
N LYS A 343 -13.87 7.32 3.91
CA LYS A 343 -15.22 7.81 4.28
C LYS A 343 -16.22 7.69 3.12
N ALA A 344 -15.81 8.00 1.89
CA ALA A 344 -16.65 7.87 0.70
C ALA A 344 -17.06 6.43 0.39
N GLU A 345 -16.17 5.45 0.58
CA GLU A 345 -16.50 4.01 0.46
C GLU A 345 -17.65 3.61 1.41
N SER A 346 -17.51 3.97 2.69
CA SER A 346 -18.51 3.65 3.70
C SER A 346 -19.84 4.38 3.46
N GLN A 347 -19.80 5.56 2.82
CA GLN A 347 -20.99 6.30 2.40
C GLN A 347 -21.72 5.64 1.23
N LEU A 348 -21.00 5.23 0.18
CA LEU A 348 -21.55 4.48 -0.97
C LEU A 348 -22.22 3.16 -0.56
N VAL A 349 -21.62 2.44 0.40
CA VAL A 349 -22.21 1.22 0.98
C VAL A 349 -23.51 1.53 1.74
N LYS A 350 -23.49 2.56 2.59
CA LYS A 350 -24.66 3.00 3.37
C LYS A 350 -25.80 3.54 2.50
N GLU A 351 -25.48 4.10 1.33
CA GLU A 351 -26.45 4.52 0.33
C GLU A 351 -26.79 3.43 -0.71
N ASN A 352 -26.37 2.18 -0.52
CA ASN A 352 -26.62 1.06 -1.44
C ASN A 352 -26.13 1.28 -2.90
N PHE A 353 -25.20 2.20 -3.15
CA PHE A 353 -24.48 2.25 -4.44
C PHE A 353 -23.50 1.08 -4.55
N LEU A 354 -22.88 0.74 -3.42
CA LEU A 354 -22.08 -0.48 -3.23
C LEU A 354 -22.79 -1.47 -2.30
N GLN A 355 -22.58 -2.75 -2.56
CA GLN A 355 -22.79 -3.85 -1.62
C GLN A 355 -21.45 -4.14 -0.93
N ARG A 356 -21.46 -4.41 0.38
CA ARG A 356 -20.28 -4.86 1.14
C ARG A 356 -20.57 -6.22 1.77
N GLU A 357 -19.66 -7.17 1.59
CA GLU A 357 -19.70 -8.51 2.19
C GLU A 357 -18.32 -8.84 2.78
N TYR A 358 -18.26 -9.70 3.80
CA TYR A 358 -16.99 -10.08 4.42
C TYR A 358 -16.42 -11.33 3.78
N LEU A 359 -15.43 -11.16 2.91
CA LEU A 359 -14.77 -12.24 2.20
C LEU A 359 -13.83 -12.97 3.17
N SER A 360 -14.11 -14.26 3.39
CA SER A 360 -13.24 -15.16 4.15
C SER A 360 -12.00 -15.50 3.31
N GLN A 361 -10.83 -14.98 3.69
CA GLN A 361 -9.57 -15.46 3.14
C GLN A 361 -9.23 -16.85 3.70
N LYS A 362 -8.41 -17.63 2.99
CA LYS A 362 -7.89 -18.93 3.46
C LYS A 362 -7.11 -18.82 4.80
N SER A 363 -6.59 -17.64 5.11
CA SER A 363 -5.91 -17.27 6.37
C SER A 363 -6.86 -17.07 7.56
N GLY A 364 -8.17 -17.19 7.38
CA GLY A 364 -9.18 -16.87 8.38
C GLY A 364 -9.42 -15.36 8.59
N LYS A 365 -8.53 -14.50 8.06
CA LYS A 365 -8.71 -13.04 8.05
C LYS A 365 -9.89 -12.69 7.12
N LYS A 366 -10.81 -11.85 7.61
CA LYS A 366 -11.95 -11.36 6.82
C LYS A 366 -11.62 -9.99 6.23
N THR A 367 -11.69 -9.86 4.91
CA THR A 367 -11.55 -8.56 4.22
C THR A 367 -12.89 -8.07 3.70
N ALA A 368 -12.99 -6.76 3.47
CA ALA A 368 -14.19 -6.15 2.92
C ALA A 368 -14.24 -6.39 1.40
N GLY A 369 -15.14 -7.25 0.95
CA GLY A 369 -15.55 -7.35 -0.45
C GLY A 369 -16.51 -6.22 -0.79
N LEU A 370 -16.31 -5.58 -1.93
CA LEU A 370 -17.14 -4.52 -2.50
C LEU A 370 -17.64 -4.90 -3.88
N LYS A 371 -18.86 -4.50 -4.20
CA LYS A 371 -19.49 -4.74 -5.51
C LYS A 371 -20.44 -3.59 -5.84
N VAL A 372 -20.50 -3.16 -7.09
CA VAL A 372 -21.54 -2.21 -7.54
C VAL A 372 -22.91 -2.87 -7.52
N THR A 373 -23.87 -2.26 -6.81
CA THR A 373 -25.20 -2.86 -6.57
C THR A 373 -25.98 -3.15 -7.86
N ILE A 374 -25.88 -2.28 -8.86
CA ILE A 374 -26.66 -2.35 -10.09
C ILE A 374 -25.70 -2.53 -11.28
N GLU A 375 -25.68 -3.72 -11.87
CA GLU A 375 -24.73 -4.13 -12.93
C GLU A 375 -24.81 -3.26 -14.20
N ILE A 376 -26.01 -2.81 -14.62
CA ILE A 376 -26.12 -1.89 -15.77
C ILE A 376 -25.53 -0.50 -15.47
N VAL A 377 -25.59 -0.04 -14.21
CA VAL A 377 -24.94 1.21 -13.76
C VAL A 377 -23.42 1.03 -13.75
N ARG A 378 -22.92 -0.12 -13.29
CA ARG A 378 -21.49 -0.46 -13.36
C ARG A 378 -20.94 -0.39 -14.80
N ARG A 379 -21.63 -1.04 -15.75
CA ARG A 379 -21.24 -1.04 -17.17
C ARG A 379 -21.29 0.36 -17.79
N TRP A 380 -22.24 1.18 -17.38
CA TRP A 380 -22.33 2.59 -17.82
C TRP A 380 -21.19 3.45 -17.25
N ILE A 381 -20.82 3.28 -15.97
CA ILE A 381 -19.67 3.97 -15.35
C ILE A 381 -18.37 3.64 -16.09
N VAL A 382 -18.08 2.36 -16.33
CA VAL A 382 -16.85 1.96 -17.05
C VAL A 382 -16.82 2.47 -18.50
N LYS A 383 -17.98 2.71 -19.11
CA LYS A 383 -18.10 3.27 -20.48
C LYS A 383 -17.93 4.79 -20.53
N GLN A 384 -18.57 5.55 -19.63
CA GLN A 384 -18.65 7.01 -19.68
C GLN A 384 -17.74 7.73 -18.68
N HIS A 385 -17.47 7.10 -17.52
CA HIS A 385 -16.72 7.65 -16.38
C HIS A 385 -15.51 6.78 -15.98
N PRO A 386 -14.58 6.47 -16.92
CA PRO A 386 -13.43 5.62 -16.63
C PRO A 386 -12.42 6.33 -15.73
N LEU A 387 -11.88 5.60 -14.76
CA LEU A 387 -11.21 6.15 -13.58
C LEU A 387 -10.04 7.09 -13.93
N HIS A 388 -9.24 6.72 -14.93
CA HIS A 388 -8.07 7.49 -15.41
C HIS A 388 -8.40 8.93 -15.87
N ARG A 389 -9.68 9.23 -16.13
CA ARG A 389 -10.16 10.61 -16.39
C ARG A 389 -10.63 11.25 -15.10
N GLU A 390 -11.52 10.55 -14.40
CA GLU A 390 -12.24 11.05 -13.23
C GLU A 390 -11.29 11.39 -12.08
N VAL A 391 -10.18 10.64 -11.87
CA VAL A 391 -9.21 10.92 -10.80
C VAL A 391 -8.72 12.37 -10.79
N ARG A 392 -8.70 13.07 -11.94
CA ARG A 392 -8.29 14.48 -12.01
C ARG A 392 -9.25 15.42 -11.29
N GLU A 393 -10.52 15.04 -11.09
CA GLU A 393 -11.45 15.82 -10.25
C GLU A 393 -10.94 15.95 -8.80
N LEU A 394 -10.07 15.03 -8.32
CA LEU A 394 -9.47 15.10 -6.97
C LEU A 394 -8.70 16.42 -6.73
N GLU A 395 -8.22 17.07 -7.78
CA GLU A 395 -7.59 18.40 -7.70
C GLU A 395 -8.53 19.46 -7.10
N MET A 396 -9.82 19.38 -7.42
CA MET A 396 -10.85 20.37 -7.04
C MET A 396 -11.37 20.21 -5.61
N LEU A 397 -10.83 19.28 -4.82
CA LEU A 397 -11.37 18.88 -3.52
C LEU A 397 -11.17 19.87 -2.37
N ASP A 398 -10.22 20.79 -2.51
CA ASP A 398 -9.89 21.81 -1.52
C ASP A 398 -9.83 23.19 -2.20
N SER A 399 -10.68 24.11 -1.75
CA SER A 399 -10.81 25.45 -2.33
C SER A 399 -9.67 26.39 -1.99
N GLU A 400 -8.96 26.17 -0.88
CA GLU A 400 -7.83 26.98 -0.47
C GLU A 400 -6.56 26.56 -1.22
N ALA A 401 -6.31 25.26 -1.37
CA ALA A 401 -5.28 24.72 -2.26
C ALA A 401 -5.44 25.26 -3.69
N ASN A 402 -6.66 25.26 -4.23
CA ASN A 402 -6.96 25.82 -5.56
C ASN A 402 -6.79 27.35 -5.62
N ARG A 403 -7.01 28.07 -4.51
CA ARG A 403 -6.77 29.52 -4.43
C ARG A 403 -5.27 29.83 -4.45
N ILE A 404 -4.50 29.15 -3.61
CA ILE A 404 -3.03 29.28 -3.54
C ILE A 404 -2.39 28.89 -4.88
N TYR A 405 -2.82 27.81 -5.53
CA TYR A 405 -2.31 27.42 -6.84
C TYR A 405 -2.53 28.49 -7.92
N LYS A 406 -3.71 29.11 -7.96
CA LYS A 406 -3.99 30.23 -8.89
C LYS A 406 -3.09 31.44 -8.64
N THR A 407 -2.94 31.86 -7.38
CA THR A 407 -2.00 32.94 -7.01
C THR A 407 -0.56 32.60 -7.40
N SER A 408 -0.16 31.33 -7.28
CA SER A 408 1.17 30.85 -7.70
C SER A 408 1.38 30.94 -9.21
N ALA A 409 0.35 30.60 -10.00
CA ALA A 409 0.37 30.74 -11.45
C ALA A 409 0.43 32.20 -11.91
N GLU A 410 -0.23 33.12 -11.19
CA GLU A 410 -0.14 34.57 -11.41
C GLU A 410 1.26 35.10 -11.08
N LEU A 411 1.84 34.71 -9.94
CA LEU A 411 3.21 35.05 -9.56
C LEU A 411 4.25 34.57 -10.59
N ARG A 412 4.03 33.38 -11.18
CA ARG A 412 4.87 32.84 -12.27
C ARG A 412 4.83 33.71 -13.52
N GLN A 413 3.66 34.25 -13.90
CA GLN A 413 3.53 35.20 -15.01
C GLN A 413 4.21 36.56 -14.71
N GLN A 414 4.29 36.93 -13.44
CA GLN A 414 4.98 38.15 -12.98
C GLN A 414 6.50 37.97 -12.82
N GLY A 415 7.05 36.79 -13.12
CA GLY A 415 8.49 36.50 -13.00
C GLY A 415 8.98 36.36 -11.56
N ALA A 416 8.11 35.93 -10.63
CA ALA A 416 8.49 35.71 -9.24
C ALA A 416 9.54 34.61 -9.08
N ASP A 417 10.35 34.73 -8.02
CA ASP A 417 11.41 33.79 -7.64
C ASP A 417 10.94 32.31 -7.59
N ILE A 418 11.81 31.40 -8.05
CA ILE A 418 11.49 29.99 -8.23
C ILE A 418 11.36 29.22 -6.90
N HIS A 419 12.12 29.56 -5.87
CA HIS A 419 11.94 28.96 -4.53
C HIS A 419 10.61 29.41 -3.94
N LYS A 420 10.21 30.68 -4.11
CA LYS A 420 8.88 31.13 -3.71
C LYS A 420 7.76 30.36 -4.42
N GLN A 421 7.92 29.99 -5.70
CA GLN A 421 6.95 29.15 -6.41
C GLN A 421 6.88 27.73 -5.81
N ILE A 422 8.04 27.09 -5.57
CA ILE A 422 8.16 25.76 -4.95
C ILE A 422 7.42 25.71 -3.61
N ASN A 423 7.72 26.63 -2.68
CA ASN A 423 7.08 26.67 -1.37
C ASN A 423 5.56 26.82 -1.43
N HIS A 424 5.02 27.51 -2.45
CA HIS A 424 3.56 27.58 -2.64
C HIS A 424 3.00 26.25 -3.15
N TYR A 425 3.65 25.59 -4.12
CA TYR A 425 3.18 24.30 -4.61
C TYR A 425 3.29 23.18 -3.56
N GLU A 426 4.31 23.22 -2.69
CA GLU A 426 4.39 22.38 -1.50
C GLU A 426 3.19 22.61 -0.58
N ARG A 427 2.91 23.88 -0.23
CA ARG A 427 1.74 24.24 0.59
C ARG A 427 0.39 23.84 -0.05
N VAL A 428 0.28 23.85 -1.37
CA VAL A 428 -0.90 23.34 -2.10
C VAL A 428 -1.06 21.82 -1.90
N LEU A 429 0.05 21.07 -1.87
CA LEU A 429 0.04 19.62 -1.70
C LEU A 429 -0.11 19.17 -0.24
N GLU A 430 0.28 19.99 0.74
CA GLU A 430 -0.07 19.79 2.16
C GLU A 430 -1.59 19.81 2.37
N LEU A 431 -2.29 20.73 1.70
CA LEU A 431 -3.75 20.87 1.77
C LEU A 431 -4.47 19.82 0.90
N ASN A 432 -4.02 19.63 -0.35
CA ASN A 432 -4.53 18.61 -1.24
C ASN A 432 -3.38 17.82 -1.90
N PRO A 433 -3.00 16.65 -1.34
CA PRO A 433 -1.93 15.84 -1.93
C PRO A 433 -2.29 15.26 -3.30
N ASN A 434 -3.53 15.39 -3.78
CA ASN A 434 -3.98 14.98 -5.12
C ASN A 434 -4.20 16.18 -6.07
N HIS A 435 -3.56 17.33 -5.82
CA HIS A 435 -3.52 18.46 -6.77
C HIS A 435 -2.44 18.23 -7.84
N PHE A 436 -2.76 17.46 -8.88
CA PHE A 436 -1.83 16.99 -9.91
C PHE A 436 -1.16 18.10 -10.75
N SER A 437 -1.82 19.23 -10.98
CA SER A 437 -1.24 20.39 -11.66
C SER A 437 -0.13 21.03 -10.83
N ALA A 438 -0.37 21.25 -9.53
CA ALA A 438 0.64 21.70 -8.58
C ALA A 438 1.77 20.67 -8.43
N LEU A 439 1.46 19.37 -8.44
CA LEU A 439 2.44 18.29 -8.45
C LEU A 439 3.35 18.35 -9.69
N SER A 440 2.79 18.59 -10.89
CA SER A 440 3.57 18.73 -12.14
C SER A 440 4.41 20.01 -12.18
N ASP A 441 3.92 21.11 -11.62
CA ASP A 441 4.65 22.37 -11.56
C ASP A 441 5.73 22.37 -10.46
N LEU A 442 5.51 21.69 -9.34
CA LEU A 442 6.52 21.46 -8.30
C LEU A 442 7.69 20.62 -8.85
N ALA A 443 7.40 19.52 -9.55
CA ALA A 443 8.44 18.72 -10.21
C ALA A 443 9.26 19.55 -11.21
N GLN A 444 8.60 20.44 -11.94
CA GLN A 444 9.26 21.39 -12.84
C GLN A 444 10.07 22.45 -12.09
N GLY A 445 9.63 22.87 -10.91
CA GLY A 445 10.32 23.80 -10.02
C GLY A 445 11.61 23.22 -9.46
N TYR A 446 11.55 22.02 -8.87
CA TYR A 446 12.74 21.29 -8.40
C TYR A 446 13.78 21.09 -9.52
N LEU A 447 13.32 20.74 -10.74
CA LEU A 447 14.18 20.62 -11.92
C LEU A 447 14.86 21.95 -12.36
N LEU A 448 14.29 23.10 -11.99
CA LEU A 448 14.85 24.43 -12.26
C LEU A 448 15.78 24.94 -11.14
N ILE A 449 15.79 24.32 -9.96
CA ILE A 449 16.74 24.59 -8.85
C ILE A 449 17.78 23.47 -8.66
N PRO A 450 18.10 22.71 -9.73
CA PRO A 450 18.83 21.43 -9.69
C PRO A 450 18.57 20.45 -8.53
N ASP A 451 17.40 20.46 -7.89
CA ASP A 451 16.98 19.40 -6.97
C ASP A 451 16.37 18.24 -7.76
N PHE A 452 17.23 17.52 -8.46
CA PHE A 452 16.76 16.44 -9.32
C PHE A 452 16.18 15.25 -8.53
N ALA A 453 16.58 15.06 -7.26
CA ALA A 453 16.07 13.97 -6.43
C ALA A 453 14.58 14.15 -6.14
N ASN A 454 14.18 15.35 -5.70
CA ASN A 454 12.77 15.67 -5.54
C ASN A 454 12.04 15.80 -6.89
N ALA A 455 12.68 16.35 -7.93
CA ALA A 455 12.07 16.40 -9.26
C ALA A 455 11.68 14.99 -9.78
N ILE A 456 12.57 14.00 -9.65
CA ILE A 456 12.31 12.61 -10.05
C ILE A 456 11.21 11.97 -9.20
N ARG A 457 11.28 12.09 -7.87
CA ARG A 457 10.28 11.57 -6.93
C ARG A 457 8.88 12.08 -7.23
N VAL A 458 8.75 13.37 -7.57
CA VAL A 458 7.46 13.98 -7.89
C VAL A 458 7.02 13.62 -9.32
N TYR A 459 7.92 13.66 -10.32
CA TYR A 459 7.57 13.28 -11.70
C TYR A 459 7.15 11.81 -11.85
N GLU A 460 7.74 10.86 -11.11
CA GLU A 460 7.30 9.46 -11.13
C GLU A 460 5.82 9.35 -10.77
N ARG A 461 5.39 10.09 -9.74
CA ARG A 461 3.99 10.11 -9.31
C ARG A 461 3.08 10.80 -10.33
N VAL A 462 3.51 11.91 -10.94
CA VAL A 462 2.75 12.58 -12.02
C VAL A 462 2.65 11.66 -13.26
N TYR A 463 3.70 10.90 -13.56
CA TYR A 463 3.73 9.95 -14.68
C TYR A 463 2.73 8.80 -14.50
N LYS A 464 2.49 8.33 -13.27
CA LYS A 464 1.42 7.34 -12.98
C LYS A 464 -0.01 7.88 -13.23
N VAL A 465 -0.21 9.20 -13.13
CA VAL A 465 -1.52 9.88 -13.35
C VAL A 465 -1.74 10.24 -14.82
N ASP A 466 -0.70 10.73 -15.50
CA ASP A 466 -0.74 11.13 -16.90
C ASP A 466 0.56 10.75 -17.63
N PRO A 467 0.73 9.47 -18.03
CA PRO A 467 1.93 9.02 -18.72
C PRO A 467 2.18 9.82 -20.01
N LEU A 468 1.11 10.06 -20.78
CA LEU A 468 1.14 10.67 -22.11
C LEU A 468 1.64 12.12 -22.11
N ARG A 469 1.30 12.92 -21.10
CA ARG A 469 1.78 14.32 -20.99
C ARG A 469 3.08 14.47 -20.18
N THR A 470 3.48 13.43 -19.45
CA THR A 470 4.58 13.53 -18.46
C THR A 470 5.85 12.82 -18.90
N LYS A 471 5.77 11.80 -19.78
CA LYS A 471 6.91 10.97 -20.23
C LYS A 471 8.18 11.78 -20.49
N ASP A 472 8.10 12.78 -21.38
CA ASP A 472 9.26 13.55 -21.82
C ASP A 472 9.87 14.41 -20.70
N LYS A 473 9.04 14.93 -19.78
CA LYS A 473 9.50 15.70 -18.61
C LYS A 473 10.19 14.81 -17.58
N TYR A 474 9.59 13.66 -17.28
CA TYR A 474 10.15 12.67 -16.35
C TYR A 474 11.48 12.11 -16.88
N LEU A 475 11.50 11.74 -18.17
CA LEU A 475 12.71 11.32 -18.87
C LEU A 475 13.78 12.42 -18.86
N GLY A 476 13.39 13.68 -19.09
CA GLY A 476 14.28 14.83 -18.98
C GLY A 476 14.89 14.99 -17.58
N ALA A 477 14.09 14.83 -16.52
CA ALA A 477 14.58 14.89 -15.13
C ALA A 477 15.55 13.76 -14.81
N LEU A 478 15.21 12.52 -15.18
CA LEU A 478 16.08 11.34 -15.04
C LEU A 478 17.42 11.53 -15.77
N LEU A 479 17.38 11.92 -17.04
CA LEU A 479 18.57 12.20 -17.85
C LEU A 479 19.42 13.33 -17.27
N SER A 480 18.81 14.36 -16.70
CA SER A 480 19.52 15.49 -16.09
C SER A 480 20.24 15.06 -14.81
N TYR A 481 19.57 14.34 -13.89
CA TYR A 481 20.22 13.85 -12.68
C TYR A 481 21.36 12.90 -12.99
N SER A 482 21.11 11.96 -13.91
CA SER A 482 22.11 10.99 -14.34
C SER A 482 23.33 11.68 -14.97
N SER A 483 23.16 12.85 -15.59
CA SER A 483 24.29 13.66 -16.10
C SER A 483 25.07 14.32 -14.96
N GLN A 484 24.38 14.93 -13.98
CA GLN A 484 25.03 15.51 -12.79
C GLN A 484 25.82 14.44 -12.00
N LEU A 485 25.25 13.25 -11.81
CA LEU A 485 25.90 12.14 -11.12
C LEU A 485 27.17 11.66 -11.87
N MET A 486 27.17 11.70 -13.21
CA MET A 486 28.39 11.44 -14.00
C MET A 486 29.47 12.52 -13.79
N GLU A 487 29.09 13.80 -13.74
CA GLU A 487 30.02 14.91 -13.47
C GLU A 487 30.60 14.83 -12.05
N GLN A 488 29.79 14.42 -11.07
CA GLN A 488 30.19 14.16 -9.68
C GLN A 488 30.99 12.86 -9.50
N ARG A 489 31.12 12.04 -10.55
CA ARG A 489 31.68 10.67 -10.53
C ARG A 489 30.93 9.68 -9.64
N GLU A 490 29.67 9.95 -9.31
CA GLU A 490 28.75 8.97 -8.75
C GLU A 490 28.22 8.02 -9.85
N PHE A 491 29.13 7.48 -10.69
CA PHE A 491 28.82 6.69 -11.89
C PHE A 491 27.86 5.53 -11.58
N ARG A 492 28.07 4.91 -10.42
CA ARG A 492 27.19 3.92 -9.82
C ARG A 492 25.74 4.39 -9.81
N ARG A 493 25.43 5.53 -9.19
CA ARG A 493 24.06 6.07 -9.12
C ARG A 493 23.57 6.56 -10.48
N ALA A 494 24.46 7.06 -11.35
CA ALA A 494 24.10 7.40 -12.72
C ALA A 494 23.57 6.19 -13.53
N VAL A 495 24.16 5.00 -13.37
CA VAL A 495 23.68 3.75 -14.01
C VAL A 495 22.26 3.39 -13.59
N ILE A 496 21.85 3.64 -12.33
CA ILE A 496 20.47 3.44 -11.87
C ILE A 496 19.51 4.33 -12.66
N TYR A 497 19.72 5.65 -12.63
CA TYR A 497 18.77 6.60 -13.20
C TYR A 497 18.78 6.60 -14.74
N TYR A 498 19.89 6.21 -15.39
CA TYR A 498 19.91 5.91 -16.83
C TYR A 498 19.22 4.59 -17.19
N SER A 499 19.24 3.57 -16.31
CA SER A 499 18.47 2.34 -16.54
C SER A 499 16.97 2.65 -16.45
N LEU A 500 16.53 3.35 -15.39
CA LEU A 500 15.14 3.80 -15.23
C LEU A 500 14.67 4.72 -16.37
N ALA A 501 15.55 5.59 -16.90
CA ALA A 501 15.26 6.37 -18.10
C ALA A 501 15.06 5.48 -19.34
N ASN A 502 15.82 4.38 -19.46
CA ASN A 502 15.68 3.44 -20.57
C ASN A 502 14.36 2.67 -20.47
N ASP A 503 13.92 2.29 -19.27
CA ASP A 503 12.65 1.58 -19.08
C ASP A 503 11.42 2.47 -19.37
N VAL A 504 11.52 3.79 -19.14
CA VAL A 504 10.52 4.79 -19.57
C VAL A 504 10.45 4.93 -21.09
N ASP A 505 11.54 4.68 -21.82
CA ASP A 505 11.56 4.77 -23.29
C ASP A 505 12.58 3.84 -23.97
N LEU A 506 12.28 2.54 -24.02
CA LEU A 506 13.19 1.47 -24.49
C LEU A 506 13.76 1.67 -25.91
N ASN A 507 13.16 2.55 -26.72
CA ASN A 507 13.61 2.85 -28.09
C ASN A 507 14.51 4.10 -28.18
N ASN A 508 14.81 4.75 -27.05
CA ASN A 508 15.48 6.05 -27.03
C ASN A 508 17.00 5.91 -27.10
N LYS A 509 17.53 5.98 -28.33
CA LYS A 509 18.97 5.85 -28.60
C LYS A 509 19.87 6.83 -27.83
N THR A 510 19.35 8.00 -27.47
CA THR A 510 20.09 8.98 -26.63
C THR A 510 20.24 8.50 -25.20
N VAL A 511 19.19 7.87 -24.64
CA VAL A 511 19.23 7.26 -23.31
C VAL A 511 20.15 6.04 -23.31
N GLN A 512 19.99 5.15 -24.29
CA GLN A 512 20.83 3.94 -24.45
C GLN A 512 22.33 4.29 -24.51
N LYS A 513 22.70 5.30 -25.32
CA LYS A 513 24.09 5.77 -25.42
C LYS A 513 24.63 6.30 -24.09
N LYS A 514 23.84 7.09 -23.36
CA LYS A 514 24.24 7.62 -22.04
C LYS A 514 24.30 6.54 -20.95
N LEU A 515 23.44 5.53 -21.02
CA LEU A 515 23.53 4.34 -20.17
C LEU A 515 24.83 3.57 -20.43
N VAL A 516 25.22 3.37 -21.69
CA VAL A 516 26.53 2.79 -22.05
C VAL A 516 27.70 3.62 -21.50
N GLU A 517 27.67 4.95 -21.65
CA GLU A 517 28.72 5.85 -21.10
C GLU A 517 28.84 5.75 -19.56
N ALA A 518 27.72 5.56 -18.85
CA ALA A 518 27.70 5.38 -17.40
C ALA A 518 28.16 3.99 -16.96
N LEU A 519 27.72 2.93 -17.64
CA LEU A 519 28.18 1.57 -17.43
C LEU A 519 29.70 1.45 -17.68
N ASP A 520 30.22 2.14 -18.69
CA ASP A 520 31.64 2.14 -19.02
C ASP A 520 32.49 2.83 -17.94
N SER A 521 32.01 3.98 -17.46
CA SER A 521 32.67 4.74 -16.40
C SER A 521 32.64 3.99 -15.06
N TYR A 522 31.49 3.43 -14.69
CA TYR A 522 31.36 2.64 -13.46
C TYR A 522 32.13 1.32 -13.53
N GLY A 523 32.02 0.58 -14.64
CA GLY A 523 32.80 -0.63 -14.89
C GLY A 523 34.30 -0.39 -14.83
N SER A 524 34.77 0.77 -15.33
CA SER A 524 36.17 1.17 -15.30
C SER A 524 36.66 1.57 -13.90
N GLU A 525 35.82 2.17 -13.06
CA GLU A 525 36.15 2.46 -11.65
C GLU A 525 36.30 1.18 -10.81
N LEU A 526 35.49 0.17 -11.09
CA LEU A 526 35.51 -1.13 -10.41
C LEU A 526 36.70 -2.04 -10.82
N MET A 527 37.52 -1.61 -11.78
CA MET A 527 38.68 -2.38 -12.26
C MET A 527 39.78 -2.47 -11.21
N GLU A 528 40.14 -3.70 -10.84
CA GLU A 528 41.07 -4.13 -9.77
C GLU A 528 40.47 -4.41 -8.37
N PRO A 529 39.67 -3.54 -7.71
CA PRO A 529 39.07 -3.90 -6.43
C PRO A 529 37.93 -4.92 -6.63
N GLN A 530 36.91 -4.59 -7.43
CA GLN A 530 35.66 -5.35 -7.53
C GLN A 530 35.47 -5.98 -8.93
N CYS A 531 36.48 -6.74 -9.36
CA CYS A 531 36.60 -7.27 -10.72
C CYS A 531 35.37 -8.08 -11.22
N LYS A 532 34.65 -8.79 -10.33
CA LYS A 532 33.39 -9.49 -10.67
C LYS A 532 32.27 -8.52 -11.11
N LEU A 533 32.14 -7.40 -10.39
CA LEU A 533 31.12 -6.36 -10.64
C LEU A 533 31.50 -5.51 -11.85
N ALA A 534 32.80 -5.18 -12.01
CA ALA A 534 33.33 -4.52 -13.20
C ALA A 534 32.94 -5.28 -14.48
N ARG A 535 33.21 -6.60 -14.51
CA ARG A 535 32.87 -7.48 -15.63
C ARG A 535 31.39 -7.40 -16.00
N TRP A 536 30.51 -7.42 -15.00
CA TRP A 536 29.05 -7.33 -15.17
C TRP A 536 28.60 -6.01 -15.83
N GLN A 537 29.21 -4.86 -15.51
CA GLN A 537 28.89 -3.59 -16.19
C GLN A 537 29.24 -3.66 -17.68
N PHE A 538 30.41 -4.20 -18.02
CA PHE A 538 30.87 -4.35 -19.40
C PHE A 538 30.04 -5.36 -20.22
N GLU A 539 29.45 -6.38 -19.58
CA GLU A 539 28.51 -7.30 -20.24
C GLU A 539 27.18 -6.62 -20.61
N ARG A 540 26.62 -5.75 -19.73
CA ARG A 540 25.44 -4.93 -20.10
C ARG A 540 25.71 -3.93 -21.20
N ILE A 541 26.94 -3.41 -21.32
CA ILE A 541 27.31 -2.61 -22.50
C ILE A 541 27.16 -3.45 -23.78
N LEU A 542 27.56 -4.72 -23.78
CA LEU A 542 27.44 -5.59 -24.96
C LEU A 542 26.00 -6.05 -25.25
N GLN A 543 25.09 -6.02 -24.28
CA GLN A 543 23.66 -6.17 -24.52
C GLN A 543 23.05 -4.94 -25.23
N LEU A 544 23.59 -3.74 -25.00
CA LEU A 544 23.10 -2.47 -25.59
C LEU A 544 23.85 -2.10 -26.89
N ASP A 545 25.12 -2.45 -27.00
CA ASP A 545 26.05 -2.17 -28.09
C ASP A 545 26.97 -3.42 -28.30
N PRO A 546 26.50 -4.44 -29.04
CA PRO A 546 27.24 -5.69 -29.25
C PRO A 546 28.60 -5.52 -29.92
N ASP A 547 28.87 -4.38 -30.56
CA ASP A 547 30.13 -4.06 -31.24
C ASP A 547 31.11 -3.25 -30.38
N ASN A 548 30.80 -3.04 -29.09
CA ASN A 548 31.64 -2.23 -28.20
C ASN A 548 33.03 -2.86 -27.94
N ASN A 549 34.01 -2.43 -28.72
CA ASN A 549 35.40 -2.91 -28.64
C ASN A 549 36.12 -2.52 -27.35
N PHE A 550 35.64 -1.51 -26.61
CA PHE A 550 36.20 -1.17 -25.30
C PHE A 550 35.76 -2.19 -24.25
N ALA A 551 34.45 -2.43 -24.11
CA ALA A 551 33.89 -3.43 -23.20
C ALA A 551 34.54 -4.82 -23.41
N LYS A 552 34.59 -5.32 -24.65
CA LYS A 552 35.28 -6.58 -25.02
C LYS A 552 36.72 -6.64 -24.47
N LYS A 553 37.47 -5.54 -24.63
CA LYS A 553 38.86 -5.41 -24.17
C LYS A 553 39.01 -5.27 -22.66
N GLN A 554 37.99 -4.80 -21.94
CA GLN A 554 38.00 -4.74 -20.47
C GLN A 554 37.65 -6.11 -19.86
N LEU A 555 36.68 -6.84 -20.44
CA LEU A 555 36.37 -8.23 -20.05
C LEU A 555 37.62 -9.12 -20.09
N GLU A 556 38.39 -9.04 -21.19
CA GLU A 556 39.70 -9.69 -21.31
C GLU A 556 40.68 -9.37 -20.16
N LYS A 557 40.65 -8.15 -19.62
CA LYS A 557 41.50 -7.77 -18.47
C LYS A 557 40.95 -8.33 -17.17
N CYS A 558 39.63 -8.29 -16.97
CA CYS A 558 38.99 -8.88 -15.79
C CYS A 558 39.40 -10.35 -15.61
N ASP A 559 39.41 -11.10 -16.71
CA ASP A 559 39.77 -12.52 -16.70
C ASP A 559 41.27 -12.74 -16.42
N LYS A 560 42.15 -11.86 -16.92
CA LYS A 560 43.60 -11.85 -16.64
C LYS A 560 43.94 -11.39 -15.21
N VAL A 561 43.06 -10.65 -14.54
CA VAL A 561 43.17 -10.32 -13.10
C VAL A 561 42.71 -11.51 -12.26
N ASN A 562 41.57 -12.11 -12.61
CA ASN A 562 41.06 -13.30 -11.92
C ASN A 562 42.03 -14.49 -12.03
N SER A 563 42.68 -14.70 -13.18
CA SER A 563 43.68 -15.77 -13.36
C SER A 563 44.91 -15.64 -12.47
N LYS A 564 45.19 -14.45 -11.91
CA LYS A 564 46.30 -14.21 -10.97
C LYS A 564 45.90 -14.41 -9.50
N ARG A 565 44.61 -14.50 -9.16
CA ARG A 565 44.11 -14.70 -7.78
C ARG A 565 43.77 -16.17 -7.46
N LYS A 566 44.37 -17.16 -8.13
CA LYS A 566 44.30 -18.56 -7.68
C LYS A 566 45.21 -18.79 -6.46
N PRO A 567 44.80 -19.59 -5.46
CA PRO A 567 45.66 -19.93 -4.32
C PRO A 567 46.85 -20.79 -4.77
N PHE A 568 48.03 -20.50 -4.24
CA PHE A 568 49.29 -21.17 -4.61
C PHE A 568 49.43 -22.50 -3.86
N VAL A 569 48.73 -23.55 -4.33
CA VAL A 569 48.73 -24.88 -3.70
C VAL A 569 49.51 -25.89 -4.54
N LEU A 570 50.39 -26.64 -3.86
CA LEU A 570 51.19 -27.77 -4.35
C LEU A 570 52.26 -27.47 -5.42
N GLY A 571 53.49 -27.22 -4.94
CA GLY A 571 54.70 -27.20 -5.76
C GLY A 571 55.98 -27.48 -4.96
N SER A 572 56.11 -28.68 -4.35
CA SER A 572 57.29 -29.20 -3.59
C SER A 572 57.73 -28.35 -2.36
N LEU A 573 57.92 -28.88 -1.15
CA LEU A 573 58.33 -30.22 -0.71
C LEU A 573 59.70 -30.67 -1.26
N ALA A 574 60.63 -29.70 -1.41
CA ALA A 574 62.02 -29.95 -1.82
C ALA A 574 63.05 -28.98 -1.21
N ALA A 575 62.80 -28.42 -0.01
CA ALA A 575 63.70 -27.44 0.64
C ALA A 575 63.69 -27.50 2.19
N VAL A 576 63.99 -28.67 2.77
CA VAL A 576 64.20 -28.86 4.23
C VAL A 576 65.70 -28.87 4.59
N ILE A 577 66.58 -28.64 3.61
CA ILE A 577 68.05 -28.61 3.77
C ILE A 577 68.57 -27.40 2.97
N LEU A 578 69.50 -26.64 3.56
CA LEU A 578 69.89 -25.26 3.21
C LEU A 578 68.69 -24.27 3.37
N VAL A 579 68.71 -23.27 4.26
CA VAL A 579 69.84 -22.60 4.93
C VAL A 579 69.67 -22.63 6.45
N GLY A 580 70.40 -23.54 7.09
CA GLY A 580 70.59 -23.60 8.56
C GLY A 580 72.06 -23.41 8.94
N LEU A 581 72.73 -22.41 8.35
CA LEU A 581 74.14 -22.06 8.58
C LEU A 581 74.35 -20.58 8.24
N LEU A 582 75.17 -19.87 9.03
CA LEU A 582 75.39 -18.40 9.00
C LEU A 582 74.12 -17.57 9.31
N GLY A 583 73.94 -16.96 10.48
CA GLY A 583 74.79 -16.90 11.68
C GLY A 583 75.60 -15.59 11.79
N PHE A 584 75.18 -14.71 12.72
CA PHE A 584 75.83 -13.47 13.18
C PHE A 584 76.09 -12.36 12.13
N ALA A 585 75.55 -11.15 12.37
CA ALA A 585 76.31 -10.06 13.02
C ALA A 585 75.60 -8.69 13.06
N TRP A 586 75.68 -8.06 14.25
CA TRP A 586 75.79 -6.61 14.50
C TRP A 586 74.57 -5.67 14.44
N SER A 587 74.72 -4.59 15.21
CA SER A 587 73.72 -3.62 15.67
C SER A 587 74.31 -2.22 15.68
N SER A 588 73.52 -1.17 15.44
CA SER A 588 73.84 0.18 15.95
C SER A 588 72.65 1.14 15.98
N GLN A 589 72.79 2.14 16.85
CA GLN A 589 71.85 3.20 17.25
C GLN A 589 71.03 3.92 16.17
N ALA A 590 69.83 4.30 16.61
CA ALA A 590 68.98 5.39 16.11
C ALA A 590 69.68 6.75 15.93
N SER A 591 69.06 7.65 15.13
CA SER A 591 68.81 9.05 15.56
C SER A 591 67.94 9.88 14.59
N PHE A 592 67.40 10.97 15.15
CA PHE A 592 67.06 12.27 14.54
C PHE A 592 65.81 12.50 13.65
N ASN A 593 64.75 12.85 14.37
CA ASN A 593 63.61 13.73 14.05
C ASN A 593 63.84 14.96 13.11
N LYS A 594 62.79 15.29 12.33
CA LYS A 594 62.13 16.62 12.21
C LYS A 594 62.89 17.83 11.60
N LYS A 595 62.52 18.21 10.36
CA LYS A 595 62.04 19.58 9.98
C LYS A 595 61.78 19.75 8.47
N VAL A 596 60.55 20.11 8.10
CA VAL A 596 60.22 21.26 7.22
C VAL A 596 58.96 21.90 7.81
N ALA A 597 58.88 23.23 7.82
CA ALA A 597 57.72 24.02 8.24
C ALA A 597 57.78 25.40 7.55
N GLU A 598 56.66 26.15 7.59
CA GLU A 598 56.50 27.51 7.03
C GLU A 598 56.46 27.54 5.49
N GLN A 599 55.78 28.47 4.80
CA GLN A 599 54.98 29.67 5.16
C GLN A 599 53.89 29.83 4.05
N ILE A 600 52.90 30.74 4.01
CA ILE A 600 52.66 32.08 4.60
C ILE A 600 51.27 32.07 5.32
N ALA A 601 50.82 33.24 5.78
CA ALA A 601 49.74 33.50 6.75
C ALA A 601 48.46 34.21 6.21
N PHE A 602 47.48 34.32 7.12
CA PHE A 602 46.40 35.34 7.26
C PHE A 602 45.13 35.30 6.37
N PRO A 603 43.98 35.87 6.83
CA PRO A 603 43.68 36.40 8.18
C PRO A 603 42.41 35.82 8.86
N GLU A 604 42.31 36.03 10.18
CA GLU A 604 41.05 35.96 10.92
C GLU A 604 40.15 37.17 10.59
N LYS A 605 38.84 37.06 10.82
CA LYS A 605 37.98 38.21 11.08
C LYS A 605 36.79 37.88 11.97
N GLU A 606 36.34 38.89 12.72
CA GLU A 606 35.32 38.78 13.76
C GLU A 606 33.94 38.42 13.18
N LEU A 607 33.15 37.67 13.97
CA LEU A 607 31.70 37.56 13.79
C LEU A 607 31.00 38.22 14.99
N ASP A 608 29.99 39.03 14.68
CA ASP A 608 29.51 40.10 15.55
C ASP A 608 28.46 39.64 16.59
N LYS A 609 28.27 40.42 17.65
CA LYS A 609 27.26 40.19 18.69
C LYS A 609 25.86 40.62 18.22
N GLY A 610 25.29 39.85 17.30
CA GLY A 610 23.88 39.93 16.93
C GLY A 610 22.97 39.55 18.10
N LYS A 611 21.89 40.31 18.30
CA LYS A 611 20.95 40.15 19.43
C LYS A 611 20.08 38.90 19.30
N VAL A 612 19.60 38.44 20.46
CA VAL A 612 18.37 37.65 20.60
C VAL A 612 17.17 38.53 20.23
N ASP A 613 16.23 37.98 19.47
CA ASP A 613 14.81 38.37 19.47
C ASP A 613 13.98 37.08 19.61
N ASP A 614 12.98 37.10 20.48
CA ASP A 614 12.11 35.95 20.77
C ASP A 614 10.92 35.88 19.81
N ASP A 615 10.88 34.90 18.89
CA ASP A 615 9.65 34.14 18.61
C ASP A 615 9.90 32.92 17.69
N CYS A 616 9.81 31.70 18.23
CA CYS A 616 9.62 30.47 17.45
C CYS A 616 9.14 29.29 18.32
N ARG A 617 7.85 29.27 18.64
CA ARG A 617 7.16 28.03 19.06
C ARG A 617 6.96 27.13 17.83
N ILE A 618 7.98 26.33 17.50
CA ILE A 618 7.86 25.21 16.57
C ILE A 618 7.51 23.95 17.38
N ASP A 619 6.63 23.11 16.84
CA ASP A 619 6.02 21.99 17.57
C ASP A 619 7.00 20.82 17.76
N SER A 620 7.11 20.31 18.99
CA SER A 620 8.27 19.53 19.46
C SER A 620 8.10 18.00 19.30
N SER A 621 7.83 17.55 18.07
CA SER A 621 7.50 16.13 17.79
C SER A 621 8.42 15.36 16.82
N GLU A 622 9.25 15.99 15.99
CA GLU A 622 10.04 15.28 14.95
C GLU A 622 11.38 14.68 15.39
N ASP A 623 11.91 14.98 16.58
CA ASP A 623 13.27 14.58 16.95
C ASP A 623 13.47 13.08 17.24
N LYS A 624 12.39 12.32 17.46
CA LYS A 624 12.44 10.93 17.92
C LYS A 624 12.56 9.94 16.76
N CYS A 625 13.78 9.44 16.51
CA CYS A 625 14.03 8.41 15.46
C CYS A 625 14.99 7.28 15.86
N ILE A 626 15.60 7.32 17.06
CA ILE A 626 16.30 6.16 17.65
C ILE A 626 15.50 5.73 18.87
N SER A 627 14.96 4.52 18.85
CA SER A 627 14.28 3.97 20.02
C SER A 627 15.25 3.16 20.87
N TYR A 628 15.75 3.80 21.92
CA TYR A 628 16.11 3.10 23.16
C TYR A 628 14.87 2.74 24.01
N GLY A 629 13.65 2.99 23.51
CA GLY A 629 12.38 2.91 24.25
C GLY A 629 11.40 4.07 23.97
N GLU A 630 11.70 4.96 23.02
CA GLU A 630 10.98 6.23 22.78
C GLU A 630 10.18 6.27 21.47
N ASN A 631 9.37 5.23 21.24
CA ASN A 631 8.46 5.02 20.11
C ASN A 631 9.11 4.53 18.79
N ILE A 632 8.91 3.25 18.52
CA ILE A 632 8.63 2.70 17.19
C ILE A 632 7.35 1.87 17.35
N LEU A 633 6.54 1.72 16.30
CA LEU A 633 5.28 0.98 16.34
C LEU A 633 5.14 0.10 15.09
N ILE A 634 5.76 -1.09 15.11
CA ILE A 634 5.74 -2.02 13.96
C ILE A 634 4.44 -2.83 13.89
N SER A 635 3.75 -3.02 15.02
CA SER A 635 2.40 -3.63 15.03
C SER A 635 1.30 -2.65 15.45
N SER A 636 0.22 -2.60 14.69
CA SER A 636 -1.02 -1.92 15.08
C SER A 636 -1.87 -2.81 16.01
N GLY A 637 -1.26 -3.33 17.09
CA GLY A 637 -1.88 -4.37 17.92
C GLY A 637 -1.28 -4.61 19.31
N HIS A 638 -0.44 -3.71 19.83
CA HIS A 638 0.28 -3.92 21.10
C HIS A 638 -0.62 -4.16 22.33
N SER A 639 -0.20 -5.11 23.17
CA SER A 639 -0.90 -5.46 24.41
C SER A 639 -0.82 -4.35 25.46
N LYS A 640 -1.73 -4.40 26.44
CA LYS A 640 -1.74 -3.47 27.58
C LYS A 640 -0.45 -3.56 28.40
N GLU A 641 0.15 -4.75 28.42
CA GLU A 641 1.39 -5.10 29.09
C GLU A 641 2.59 -4.48 28.35
N PHE A 642 2.65 -4.57 27.02
CA PHE A 642 3.70 -3.94 26.22
C PHE A 642 3.72 -2.42 26.41
N ASN A 643 2.54 -1.78 26.30
CA ASN A 643 2.42 -0.32 26.43
C ASN A 643 2.80 0.17 27.85
N LYS A 644 2.58 -0.64 28.89
CA LYS A 644 3.11 -0.35 30.23
C LYS A 644 4.63 -0.47 30.29
N GLY A 645 5.19 -1.54 29.72
CA GLY A 645 6.64 -1.75 29.65
C GLY A 645 7.36 -0.55 29.03
N ILE A 646 6.85 -0.01 27.93
CA ILE A 646 7.38 1.20 27.27
C ILE A 646 7.41 2.39 28.24
N THR A 647 6.29 2.72 28.90
CA THR A 647 6.23 3.84 29.86
C THR A 647 7.20 3.64 31.03
N THR A 648 7.22 2.45 31.64
CA THR A 648 8.11 2.14 32.77
C THR A 648 9.59 2.20 32.36
N PHE A 649 9.93 1.77 31.13
CA PHE A 649 11.29 1.85 30.60
C PHE A 649 11.72 3.29 30.34
N GLN A 650 10.86 4.14 29.74
CA GLN A 650 11.14 5.57 29.58
C GLN A 650 11.37 6.24 30.94
N ASP A 651 10.58 5.88 31.95
CA ASP A 651 10.72 6.39 33.31
C ASP A 651 11.95 5.85 34.05
N ALA A 652 12.54 4.75 33.59
CA ALA A 652 13.85 4.25 34.00
C ALA A 652 14.99 5.05 33.34
N ILE A 653 14.93 5.30 32.02
CA ILE A 653 15.90 6.16 31.30
C ILE A 653 15.94 7.56 31.94
N LYS A 654 14.78 8.17 32.20
CA LYS A 654 14.71 9.49 32.86
C LYS A 654 15.41 9.51 34.22
N ALA A 655 15.22 8.45 35.03
CA ALA A 655 15.89 8.31 36.32
C ALA A 655 17.40 8.08 36.18
N GLU A 656 17.85 7.31 35.18
CA GLU A 656 19.27 7.12 34.85
C GLU A 656 19.94 8.43 34.45
N LEU A 657 19.30 9.22 33.56
CA LEU A 657 19.76 10.53 33.13
C LEU A 657 19.81 11.55 34.28
N GLN A 658 18.77 11.60 35.13
CA GLN A 658 18.76 12.46 36.32
C GLN A 658 19.87 12.07 37.30
N ALA A 659 20.06 10.77 37.57
CA ALA A 659 21.14 10.29 38.44
C ALA A 659 22.52 10.64 37.87
N LYS A 660 22.71 10.55 36.56
CA LYS A 660 23.94 10.97 35.86
C LYS A 660 24.18 12.47 35.99
N LEU A 661 23.20 13.32 35.69
CA LEU A 661 23.30 14.78 35.84
C LEU A 661 23.62 15.19 37.29
N ILE A 662 23.02 14.54 38.28
CA ILE A 662 23.30 14.78 39.71
C ILE A 662 24.72 14.33 40.10
N LYS A 663 25.24 13.25 39.50
CA LYS A 663 26.62 12.80 39.69
C LYS A 663 27.62 13.77 39.04
N ASP A 664 27.38 14.16 37.81
CA ASP A 664 28.24 15.03 37.02
C ASP A 664 28.36 16.43 37.66
N ALA A 665 27.23 17.01 38.10
CA ALA A 665 27.19 18.26 38.86
C ALA A 665 27.92 18.19 40.22
N LYS A 666 27.92 17.02 40.88
CA LYS A 666 28.70 16.79 42.11
C LYS A 666 30.21 16.71 41.85
N THR A 667 30.64 16.09 40.74
CA THR A 667 32.06 16.14 40.34
C THR A 667 32.50 17.54 39.94
N ASP A 668 31.65 18.33 39.27
CA ASP A 668 32.01 19.67 38.84
C ASP A 668 32.10 20.66 40.02
N THR A 669 31.26 20.49 41.05
CA THR A 669 31.38 21.22 42.34
C THR A 669 32.54 20.74 43.21
N LEU A 670 32.97 19.47 43.11
CA LEU A 670 34.19 18.99 43.76
C LEU A 670 35.48 19.49 43.07
N ASN A 671 35.45 19.66 41.76
CA ASN A 671 36.60 20.17 40.98
C ASN A 671 36.76 21.70 41.09
N LYS A 672 35.66 22.45 41.26
CA LYS A 672 35.67 23.92 41.41
C LYS A 672 35.73 24.35 42.88
N GLY A 673 36.82 23.98 43.55
CA GLY A 673 37.06 24.37 44.94
C GLY A 673 37.38 25.85 45.11
N ASN A 674 36.35 26.71 45.25
CA ASN A 674 36.39 27.99 45.96
C ASN A 674 34.98 28.57 46.16
N GLU A 675 34.83 29.44 47.16
CA GLU A 675 33.59 30.14 47.48
C GLU A 675 33.20 31.14 46.38
N VAL A 676 31.94 31.09 45.93
CA VAL A 676 31.29 32.16 45.16
C VAL A 676 29.88 32.35 45.74
N GLN A 677 29.48 33.60 45.95
CA GLN A 677 28.20 33.93 46.58
C GLN A 677 27.01 33.51 45.70
N VAL A 678 26.00 32.89 46.33
CA VAL A 678 24.73 32.56 45.68
C VAL A 678 23.78 33.73 45.84
N ASP A 679 23.45 34.39 44.72
CA ASP A 679 22.46 35.47 44.67
C ASP A 679 21.56 35.36 43.42
N GLN A 680 20.92 34.20 43.23
CA GLN A 680 19.62 34.04 42.58
C GLN A 680 19.02 32.64 42.86
N PRO A 681 17.68 32.45 42.78
CA PRO A 681 17.03 31.25 43.31
C PRO A 681 17.17 30.01 42.43
N LEU A 682 17.54 28.88 43.05
CA LEU A 682 17.24 27.55 42.54
C LEU A 682 15.76 27.21 42.79
N GLN A 683 14.87 27.86 42.02
CA GLN A 683 13.43 27.54 41.96
C GLN A 683 13.07 27.22 40.51
N ASP A 684 13.00 25.91 40.23
CA ASP A 684 12.30 25.22 39.13
C ASP A 684 12.87 23.81 38.83
N VAL A 685 13.85 23.35 39.62
CA VAL A 685 14.04 21.90 39.83
C VAL A 685 13.17 21.46 41.01
N GLN A 686 11.96 20.97 40.73
CA GLN A 686 11.13 20.29 41.73
C GLN A 686 11.81 18.98 42.16
N ILE A 687 12.54 19.03 43.27
CA ILE A 687 12.99 17.82 44.00
C ILE A 687 11.84 17.41 44.94
N GLU A 688 10.78 16.85 44.37
CA GLU A 688 9.77 16.14 45.15
C GLU A 688 10.31 14.77 45.59
N ASP A 689 9.83 14.33 46.77
CA ASP A 689 10.15 13.07 47.44
C ASP A 689 11.63 12.66 47.63
N LYS A 690 12.16 13.04 48.80
CA LYS A 690 13.32 12.39 49.45
C LYS A 690 12.98 11.05 50.13
N GLY A 691 11.92 10.38 49.72
CA GLY A 691 11.51 9.05 50.17
C GLY A 691 10.90 8.26 49.02
N ASN A 692 11.32 7.00 48.81
CA ASN A 692 10.93 6.19 47.64
C ASN A 692 11.37 6.76 46.27
N LEU A 693 12.60 7.26 46.18
CA LEU A 693 13.35 7.24 44.91
C LEU A 693 13.56 5.78 44.46
N ILE A 694 12.59 5.22 43.74
CA ILE A 694 12.69 3.93 43.07
C ILE A 694 13.87 4.02 42.09
N SER A 695 14.86 3.14 42.24
CA SER A 695 16.06 3.18 41.40
C SER A 695 15.71 3.00 39.93
N ALA A 696 16.49 3.60 39.02
CA ALA A 696 16.42 3.27 37.59
C ALA A 696 16.54 1.75 37.39
N THR A 697 17.40 1.08 38.17
CA THR A 697 17.54 -0.38 38.25
C THR A 697 16.22 -1.11 38.53
N ASP A 698 15.37 -0.56 39.40
CA ASP A 698 14.12 -1.21 39.81
C ASP A 698 13.00 -0.94 38.82
N LYS A 699 12.95 0.24 38.21
CA LYS A 699 12.09 0.51 37.05
C LYS A 699 12.47 -0.35 35.84
N TYR A 700 13.76 -0.57 35.58
CA TYR A 700 14.20 -1.50 34.54
C TYR A 700 13.77 -2.95 34.84
N LYS A 701 13.77 -3.40 36.11
CA LYS A 701 13.17 -4.70 36.49
C LYS A 701 11.67 -4.73 36.21
N GLU A 702 10.92 -3.71 36.63
CA GLU A 702 9.46 -3.61 36.37
C GLU A 702 9.14 -3.58 34.87
N ALA A 703 9.94 -2.87 34.07
CA ALA A 703 9.83 -2.86 32.61
C ALA A 703 10.09 -4.25 32.02
N ALA A 704 11.13 -4.96 32.47
CA ALA A 704 11.36 -6.36 32.08
C ALA A 704 10.17 -7.25 32.45
N ASP A 705 9.58 -7.05 33.63
CA ASP A 705 8.40 -7.76 34.10
C ASP A 705 7.17 -7.55 33.20
N PHE A 706 7.01 -6.36 32.60
CA PHE A 706 5.95 -6.06 31.62
C PHE A 706 6.27 -6.59 30.22
N PHE A 707 7.49 -6.38 29.72
CA PHE A 707 7.91 -6.87 28.41
C PHE A 707 7.98 -8.39 28.34
N GLY A 708 8.39 -9.06 29.42
CA GLY A 708 8.38 -10.53 29.48
C GLY A 708 6.97 -11.10 29.35
N LYS A 709 6.00 -10.51 30.05
CA LYS A 709 4.57 -10.86 29.94
C LYS A 709 4.02 -10.57 28.53
N ALA A 710 4.45 -9.47 27.91
CA ALA A 710 4.04 -9.11 26.55
C ALA A 710 4.69 -9.98 25.45
N ALA A 711 5.91 -10.46 25.67
CA ALA A 711 6.60 -11.39 24.77
C ALA A 711 6.00 -12.79 24.87
N GLY A 712 5.67 -13.26 26.08
CA GLY A 712 5.30 -14.65 26.36
C GLY A 712 6.38 -15.42 27.13
N VAL A 713 7.23 -14.73 27.90
CA VAL A 713 8.18 -15.35 28.83
C VAL A 713 7.41 -16.12 29.90
N SER A 714 7.65 -17.43 29.99
CA SER A 714 7.08 -18.33 30.98
C SER A 714 8.17 -19.00 31.81
N ASN A 715 7.89 -19.22 33.09
CA ASN A 715 8.73 -20.02 33.98
C ASN A 715 8.64 -21.53 33.69
N ASP A 716 7.67 -21.98 32.90
CA ASP A 716 7.63 -23.34 32.36
C ASP A 716 8.40 -23.39 31.04
N GLU A 717 9.53 -24.08 31.05
CA GLU A 717 10.43 -24.18 29.89
C GLU A 717 9.81 -24.98 28.74
N ASN A 718 8.83 -25.85 29.02
CA ASN A 718 8.15 -26.68 28.03
C ASN A 718 7.03 -25.93 27.29
N ASN A 719 6.72 -24.70 27.70
CA ASN A 719 5.59 -23.92 27.20
C ASN A 719 5.97 -22.45 26.94
N ARG A 720 7.19 -22.22 26.44
CA ARG A 720 7.61 -20.93 25.88
C ARG A 720 7.09 -20.84 24.44
N ASN A 721 6.53 -19.68 24.09
CA ASN A 721 6.06 -19.34 22.74
C ASN A 721 6.00 -17.81 22.65
N TYR A 722 7.11 -17.22 22.23
CA TYR A 722 7.27 -15.76 22.15
C TYR A 722 6.42 -15.21 21.00
N SER A 723 5.26 -14.65 21.35
CA SER A 723 4.29 -14.12 20.40
C SER A 723 4.79 -12.89 19.64
N ASN A 724 5.68 -12.10 20.27
CA ASN A 724 6.17 -10.81 19.78
C ASN A 724 7.71 -10.69 19.96
N PRO A 725 8.49 -10.55 18.86
CA PRO A 725 9.95 -10.42 18.93
C PRO A 725 10.42 -9.05 19.41
N GLU A 726 9.68 -7.97 19.13
CA GLU A 726 9.97 -6.61 19.60
C GLU A 726 9.86 -6.55 21.13
N ALA A 727 8.83 -7.19 21.70
CA ALA A 727 8.69 -7.36 23.14
C ALA A 727 9.83 -8.18 23.76
N LEU A 728 10.34 -9.21 23.07
CA LEU A 728 11.48 -10.01 23.55
C LEU A 728 12.80 -9.21 23.50
N ILE A 729 12.97 -8.31 22.53
CA ILE A 729 14.09 -7.37 22.49
C ILE A 729 14.01 -6.37 23.65
N TYR A 730 12.86 -5.72 23.88
CA TYR A 730 12.72 -4.78 25.00
C TYR A 730 12.85 -5.46 26.37
N TYR A 731 12.39 -6.71 26.51
CA TYR A 731 12.66 -7.55 27.70
C TYR A 731 14.17 -7.72 27.95
N ASN A 732 14.93 -8.05 26.91
CA ASN A 732 16.37 -8.24 27.00
C ASN A 732 17.15 -6.93 27.18
N ASN A 733 16.69 -5.83 26.58
CA ASN A 733 17.24 -4.49 26.82
C ASN A 733 17.05 -4.08 28.29
N ALA A 734 15.91 -4.40 28.89
CA ALA A 734 15.61 -4.09 30.28
C ALA A 734 16.51 -4.90 31.24
N ARG A 735 16.69 -6.20 30.97
CA ARG A 735 17.67 -7.05 31.67
C ARG A 735 19.10 -6.48 31.58
N ALA A 736 19.50 -6.08 30.37
CA ALA A 736 20.83 -5.52 30.11
C ALA A 736 21.08 -4.16 30.81
N ARG A 737 20.01 -3.46 31.22
CA ARG A 737 20.08 -2.17 31.93
C ARG A 737 19.98 -2.27 33.46
N PHE A 738 19.47 -3.37 34.03
CA PHE A 738 19.43 -3.53 35.50
C PHE A 738 20.56 -4.36 36.11
N GLN A 739 21.43 -4.98 35.29
CA GLN A 739 22.66 -5.62 35.76
C GLN A 739 23.80 -4.60 35.95
N GLU A 740 24.82 -4.96 36.73
CA GLU A 740 25.96 -4.07 36.98
C GLU A 740 26.93 -4.05 35.78
N GLY A 741 26.77 -3.06 34.91
CA GLY A 741 27.64 -2.81 33.78
C GLY A 741 27.00 -1.87 32.76
N SER A 742 27.79 -1.38 31.79
CA SER A 742 27.21 -0.81 30.56
C SER A 742 26.96 -1.94 29.57
N PRO A 743 25.76 -2.04 28.96
CA PRO A 743 25.45 -3.10 28.02
C PRO A 743 26.18 -2.90 26.70
N LEU A 744 26.57 -4.01 26.06
CA LEU A 744 27.06 -4.00 24.68
C LEU A 744 25.86 -3.63 23.80
N THR A 745 25.99 -2.63 22.92
CA THR A 745 24.86 -2.15 22.12
C THR A 745 25.09 -2.34 20.62
N LEU A 746 24.14 -2.98 19.95
CA LEU A 746 24.00 -2.97 18.50
C LEU A 746 22.68 -2.26 18.13
N ALA A 747 22.53 -1.90 16.86
CA ALA A 747 21.26 -1.43 16.31
C ALA A 747 20.70 -2.40 15.26
N VAL A 748 19.38 -2.42 15.10
CA VAL A 748 18.69 -3.08 13.98
C VAL A 748 17.76 -2.08 13.29
N VAL A 749 17.87 -1.97 11.96
CA VAL A 749 17.08 -1.07 11.12
C VAL A 749 16.12 -1.88 10.26
N VAL A 750 14.81 -1.70 10.48
CA VAL A 750 13.73 -2.44 9.82
C VAL A 750 12.70 -1.51 9.17
N PRO A 751 11.98 -1.94 8.12
CA PRO A 751 10.94 -1.13 7.51
C PRO A 751 9.60 -1.36 8.22
N GLY A 752 9.19 -0.44 9.09
CA GLY A 752 7.94 -0.55 9.88
C GLY A 752 6.67 -0.62 9.03
N ASP A 753 6.70 -0.09 7.81
CA ASP A 753 5.61 -0.20 6.83
C ASP A 753 5.45 -1.62 6.22
N ASP A 754 6.41 -2.53 6.45
CA ASP A 754 6.34 -3.96 6.11
C ASP A 754 6.46 -4.81 7.39
N GLU A 755 5.34 -4.98 8.09
CA GLU A 755 5.23 -5.76 9.33
C GLU A 755 5.80 -7.18 9.19
N LEU A 756 5.68 -7.82 8.02
CA LEU A 756 6.15 -9.19 7.80
C LEU A 756 7.68 -9.25 7.69
N LEU A 757 8.29 -8.38 6.89
CA LEU A 757 9.74 -8.28 6.76
C LEU A 757 10.39 -7.84 8.08
N ALA A 758 9.83 -6.82 8.73
CA ALA A 758 10.32 -6.31 10.01
C ALA A 758 10.22 -7.38 11.11
N ARG A 759 9.08 -8.06 11.24
CA ARG A 759 8.90 -9.18 12.19
C ARG A 759 9.91 -10.29 11.94
N ALA A 760 10.09 -10.71 10.68
CA ALA A 760 10.98 -11.81 10.33
C ALA A 760 12.46 -11.53 10.68
N ILE A 761 12.92 -10.29 10.47
CA ILE A 761 14.26 -9.83 10.88
C ILE A 761 14.36 -9.80 12.41
N LEU A 762 13.41 -9.15 13.09
CA LEU A 762 13.42 -9.02 14.55
C LEU A 762 13.37 -10.38 15.27
N GLN A 763 12.70 -11.40 14.73
CA GLN A 763 12.75 -12.77 15.28
C GLN A 763 14.18 -13.32 15.34
N GLY A 764 14.98 -13.14 14.27
CA GLY A 764 16.36 -13.63 14.25
C GLY A 764 17.26 -12.91 15.26
N VAL A 765 17.14 -11.58 15.30
CA VAL A 765 17.89 -10.72 16.24
C VAL A 765 17.50 -11.00 17.70
N ALA A 766 16.20 -11.11 17.98
CA ALA A 766 15.68 -11.39 19.32
C ALA A 766 16.10 -12.76 19.85
N GLN A 767 16.11 -13.79 18.99
CA GLN A 767 16.53 -15.14 19.36
C GLN A 767 18.02 -15.21 19.69
N ALA A 768 18.87 -14.54 18.90
CA ALA A 768 20.31 -14.44 19.16
C ALA A 768 20.60 -13.62 20.43
N GLN A 769 19.95 -12.46 20.61
CA GLN A 769 20.09 -11.62 21.81
C GLN A 769 19.66 -12.38 23.07
N ASN A 770 18.51 -13.06 23.05
CA ASN A 770 18.02 -13.78 24.23
C ASN A 770 18.92 -14.97 24.58
N LYS A 771 19.38 -15.76 23.59
CA LYS A 771 20.34 -16.85 23.83
C LYS A 771 21.60 -16.32 24.53
N PHE A 772 22.24 -15.30 23.97
CA PHE A 772 23.45 -14.70 24.52
C PHE A 772 23.23 -14.15 25.94
N ASN A 773 22.09 -13.51 26.20
CA ASN A 773 21.76 -12.95 27.51
C ASN A 773 21.38 -14.01 28.56
N ASP A 774 20.77 -15.13 28.16
CA ASP A 774 20.48 -16.28 29.03
C ASP A 774 21.75 -17.07 29.37
N GLU A 775 22.73 -17.14 28.46
CA GLU A 775 24.06 -17.73 28.69
C GLU A 775 24.98 -16.87 29.58
N GLY A 776 24.49 -15.69 30.01
CA GLY A 776 25.16 -14.77 30.93
C GLY A 776 25.97 -13.66 30.26
N GLY A 777 25.84 -13.49 28.94
CA GLY A 777 26.52 -12.47 28.15
C GLY A 777 28.04 -12.61 28.11
N LEU A 778 28.73 -11.50 27.82
CA LEU A 778 30.19 -11.49 27.73
C LEU A 778 30.81 -11.54 29.13
N LYS A 779 31.38 -12.70 29.48
CA LYS A 779 32.02 -12.94 30.77
C LYS A 779 33.26 -12.06 30.96
N LEU A 780 33.25 -11.25 32.01
CA LEU A 780 34.37 -10.39 32.40
C LEU A 780 35.47 -11.18 33.12
N LYS A 781 36.70 -10.66 33.10
CA LYS A 781 37.90 -11.33 33.67
C LYS A 781 37.98 -11.33 35.21
N GLN A 782 36.89 -10.99 35.91
CA GLN A 782 36.84 -10.97 37.38
C GLN A 782 35.84 -12.01 37.89
N GLU A 783 36.32 -12.96 38.69
CA GLU A 783 35.48 -13.99 39.30
C GLU A 783 34.38 -13.34 40.16
N GLY A 784 33.12 -13.76 39.95
CA GLY A 784 31.95 -13.23 40.67
C GLY A 784 31.25 -12.03 40.04
N SER A 785 31.77 -11.45 38.94
CA SER A 785 31.09 -10.38 38.20
C SER A 785 30.04 -10.92 37.21
N SER A 786 28.94 -10.19 37.02
CA SER A 786 27.98 -10.44 35.92
C SER A 786 28.61 -10.09 34.57
N GLY A 787 28.35 -10.91 33.55
CA GLY A 787 28.79 -10.63 32.19
C GLY A 787 28.04 -9.44 31.56
N GLN A 788 28.66 -8.78 30.57
CA GLN A 788 27.99 -7.70 29.85
C GLN A 788 26.95 -8.28 28.89
N LEU A 789 25.68 -7.95 29.13
CA LEU A 789 24.57 -8.36 28.26
C LEU A 789 24.50 -7.49 26.99
N LEU A 790 23.85 -8.04 25.96
CA LEU A 790 23.57 -7.39 24.69
C LEU A 790 22.23 -6.64 24.74
N GLN A 791 22.26 -5.38 24.33
CA GLN A 791 21.12 -4.49 24.10
C GLN A 791 21.00 -4.23 22.59
N ILE A 792 19.78 -4.27 22.05
CA ILE A 792 19.47 -3.99 20.65
C ILE A 792 18.63 -2.71 20.59
N ALA A 793 19.18 -1.63 20.04
CA ALA A 793 18.40 -0.45 19.67
C ALA A 793 17.62 -0.76 18.38
N ILE A 794 16.32 -0.41 18.34
CA ILE A 794 15.50 -0.58 17.14
C ILE A 794 15.40 0.78 16.44
N ALA A 795 15.51 0.77 15.11
CA ALA A 795 15.27 1.90 14.23
C ALA A 795 14.30 1.49 13.10
N ASP A 796 13.40 2.39 12.72
CA ASP A 796 12.42 2.17 11.67
C ASP A 796 12.61 3.19 10.54
N ASP A 797 13.00 2.73 9.36
CA ASP A 797 13.24 3.55 8.18
C ASP A 797 12.04 3.68 7.23
N GLY A 798 10.98 2.90 7.42
CA GLY A 798 9.83 2.82 6.50
C GLY A 798 10.20 2.53 5.03
N ASN A 799 11.36 1.91 4.76
CA ASN A 799 11.99 1.84 3.43
C ASN A 799 12.14 3.22 2.73
N ASN A 800 12.06 4.33 3.47
CA ASN A 800 12.06 5.70 2.94
C ASN A 800 13.48 6.30 2.91
N GLN A 801 13.86 6.87 1.77
CA GLN A 801 15.21 7.38 1.52
C GLN A 801 15.68 8.44 2.54
N GLU A 802 14.84 9.42 2.85
CA GLU A 802 15.20 10.52 3.75
C GLU A 802 15.16 10.09 5.21
N ARG A 803 14.20 9.22 5.57
CA ARG A 803 14.07 8.64 6.91
C ARG A 803 15.26 7.75 7.25
N GLY A 804 15.62 6.83 6.35
CA GLY A 804 16.82 6.00 6.45
C GLY A 804 18.12 6.81 6.56
N LYS A 805 18.26 7.87 5.75
CA LYS A 805 19.37 8.83 5.86
C LYS A 805 19.44 9.50 7.24
N LYS A 806 18.34 10.10 7.72
CA LYS A 806 18.25 10.75 9.04
C LYS A 806 18.56 9.78 10.18
N ILE A 807 18.17 8.52 10.04
CA ILE A 807 18.45 7.46 11.02
C ILE A 807 19.93 7.07 11.02
N ALA A 808 20.53 6.84 9.85
CA ALA A 808 21.95 6.53 9.75
C ALA A 808 22.84 7.64 10.33
N GLU A 809 22.51 8.91 10.06
CA GLU A 809 23.18 10.05 10.68
C GLU A 809 23.08 10.05 12.21
N LYS A 810 21.92 9.73 12.78
CA LYS A 810 21.73 9.67 14.24
C LYS A 810 22.50 8.48 14.84
N LEU A 811 22.44 7.30 14.22
CA LEU A 811 23.11 6.07 14.68
C LEU A 811 24.64 6.16 14.60
N ALA A 812 25.18 6.79 13.56
CA ALA A 812 26.62 7.01 13.41
C ALA A 812 27.19 7.95 14.49
N LYS A 813 26.43 9.01 14.86
CA LYS A 813 26.80 9.96 15.92
C LYS A 813 26.83 9.31 17.31
N GLU A 814 25.95 8.35 17.56
CA GLU A 814 25.78 7.68 18.86
C GLU A 814 26.83 6.58 19.09
N GLN A 815 27.93 6.95 19.76
CA GLN A 815 29.13 6.10 19.91
C GLN A 815 28.93 4.83 20.75
N SER A 816 27.85 4.70 21.53
CA SER A 816 27.57 3.45 22.25
C SER A 816 27.20 2.28 21.33
N ILE A 817 26.76 2.55 20.10
CA ILE A 817 26.35 1.54 19.13
C ILE A 817 27.59 1.01 18.40
N LEU A 818 27.92 -0.26 18.62
CA LEU A 818 29.12 -0.93 18.11
C LEU A 818 28.96 -1.49 16.68
N GLY A 819 27.72 -1.67 16.22
CA GLY A 819 27.40 -2.26 14.91
C GLY A 819 25.92 -2.13 14.55
N VAL A 820 25.60 -2.24 13.27
CA VAL A 820 24.24 -2.09 12.72
C VAL A 820 23.84 -3.29 11.87
N ILE A 821 22.68 -3.87 12.16
CA ILE A 821 21.99 -4.83 11.28
C ILE A 821 20.98 -4.04 10.44
N VAL A 822 21.06 -4.11 9.10
CA VAL A 822 20.21 -3.32 8.17
C VAL A 822 19.40 -4.20 7.24
N ASN A 823 18.19 -3.78 6.86
CA ASN A 823 17.28 -4.55 6.01
C ASN A 823 17.71 -4.59 4.52
N ASN A 824 16.75 -4.77 3.59
CA ASN A 824 17.04 -5.06 2.18
C ASN A 824 17.49 -3.81 1.39
N ALA A 825 17.92 -3.98 0.13
CA ALA A 825 18.36 -2.93 -0.78
C ALA A 825 17.23 -2.06 -1.37
N SER A 826 16.43 -1.48 -0.49
CA SER A 826 15.70 -0.27 -0.84
C SER A 826 16.65 0.91 -1.07
N ILE A 827 16.14 1.97 -1.69
CA ILE A 827 16.86 3.24 -1.86
C ILE A 827 17.23 3.85 -0.49
N ALA A 828 16.51 3.50 0.59
CA ALA A 828 16.83 3.87 1.96
C ALA A 828 18.15 3.25 2.45
N SER A 829 18.33 1.94 2.32
CA SER A 829 19.58 1.27 2.70
C SER A 829 20.80 1.82 1.95
N LEU A 830 20.63 2.20 0.69
CA LEU A 830 21.68 2.87 -0.09
C LEU A 830 21.99 4.29 0.43
N ALA A 831 20.98 5.11 0.71
CA ALA A 831 21.20 6.45 1.25
C ALA A 831 21.82 6.40 2.66
N ALA A 832 21.33 5.50 3.51
CA ALA A 832 21.85 5.22 4.85
C ALA A 832 23.33 4.82 4.83
N LEU A 833 23.71 3.90 3.93
CA LEU A 833 25.11 3.47 3.76
C LEU A 833 26.05 4.67 3.55
N SER A 834 25.65 5.65 2.73
CA SER A 834 26.47 6.84 2.46
C SER A 834 26.72 7.71 3.70
N GLU A 835 25.82 7.74 4.68
CA GLU A 835 26.00 8.55 5.90
C GLU A 835 26.86 7.83 6.95
N TYR A 836 26.73 6.51 7.07
CA TYR A 836 27.63 5.71 7.91
C TYR A 836 29.09 5.85 7.44
N SER A 837 29.34 5.85 6.12
CA SER A 837 30.69 6.04 5.55
C SER A 837 31.24 7.46 5.76
N LYS A 838 30.40 8.50 5.72
CA LYS A 838 30.81 9.91 5.92
C LYS A 838 31.20 10.25 7.35
N ALA A 839 30.67 9.52 8.34
CA ALA A 839 30.80 9.89 9.75
C ALA A 839 32.21 9.67 10.35
N ASN A 840 33.19 9.21 9.56
CA ASN A 840 34.51 8.75 10.00
C ASN A 840 34.49 7.62 11.07
N SER A 841 33.31 7.05 11.35
CA SER A 841 33.16 5.90 12.23
C SER A 841 33.47 4.60 11.50
N GLU A 842 34.22 3.70 12.11
CA GLU A 842 34.41 2.33 11.60
C GLU A 842 33.25 1.40 12.01
N LEU A 843 32.04 1.98 12.04
CA LEU A 843 30.80 1.32 12.41
C LEU A 843 30.46 0.25 11.39
N ALA A 844 30.63 -1.01 11.77
CA ALA A 844 30.33 -2.16 10.92
C ALA A 844 28.83 -2.33 10.68
N ILE A 845 28.47 -2.68 9.44
CA ILE A 845 27.09 -2.85 8.98
C ILE A 845 26.95 -4.26 8.40
N ILE A 846 25.96 -5.02 8.84
CA ILE A 846 25.63 -6.33 8.27
C ILE A 846 24.19 -6.32 7.74
N SER A 847 23.99 -6.60 6.45
CA SER A 847 22.64 -6.91 5.95
C SER A 847 22.38 -8.42 5.95
N PRO A 848 21.29 -8.89 6.59
CA PRO A 848 20.86 -10.28 6.51
C PRO A 848 19.88 -10.55 5.37
N THR A 849 19.47 -9.53 4.60
CA THR A 849 18.40 -9.68 3.60
C THR A 849 18.72 -9.12 2.22
N SER A 850 19.76 -8.31 2.06
CA SER A 850 20.22 -7.78 0.76
C SER A 850 21.25 -8.68 0.08
N SER A 851 20.82 -9.44 -0.93
CA SER A 851 21.73 -10.01 -1.95
C SER A 851 22.34 -8.95 -2.87
N SER A 852 21.72 -7.76 -2.91
CA SER A 852 22.06 -6.66 -3.80
C SER A 852 23.53 -6.29 -3.73
N ILE A 853 24.26 -6.55 -4.83
CA ILE A 853 25.68 -6.19 -5.01
C ILE A 853 25.95 -4.68 -4.95
N TRP A 854 24.89 -3.88 -4.85
CA TRP A 854 24.89 -2.45 -4.70
C TRP A 854 25.24 -1.99 -3.29
N LEU A 855 24.83 -2.71 -2.24
CA LEU A 855 25.23 -2.34 -0.89
C LEU A 855 26.65 -2.82 -0.62
N THR A 856 27.65 -2.05 -1.06
CA THR A 856 29.08 -2.31 -0.86
C THR A 856 29.80 -1.04 -0.39
N ASP A 857 30.61 -1.20 0.66
CA ASP A 857 31.44 -0.18 1.31
C ASP A 857 32.52 -0.91 2.16
N LYS A 858 33.59 -0.23 2.57
CA LYS A 858 34.61 -0.79 3.46
C LYS A 858 34.06 -1.27 4.83
N ASN A 859 32.95 -0.69 5.30
CA ASN A 859 32.30 -1.03 6.56
C ASN A 859 31.14 -2.04 6.42
N PHE A 860 30.78 -2.47 5.21
CA PHE A 860 29.59 -3.28 4.94
C PHE A 860 29.91 -4.77 4.73
N LEU A 861 29.06 -5.64 5.28
CA LEU A 861 29.07 -7.10 5.06
C LEU A 861 27.64 -7.64 4.85
N ARG A 862 27.48 -8.87 4.36
CA ARG A 862 26.15 -9.53 4.24
C ARG A 862 26.16 -11.03 4.53
N THR A 863 25.15 -11.53 5.24
CA THR A 863 25.00 -12.97 5.58
C THR A 863 24.14 -13.76 4.57
N VAL A 864 23.54 -13.09 3.60
CA VAL A 864 23.02 -13.71 2.37
C VAL A 864 24.09 -13.73 1.27
N PRO A 865 24.02 -14.67 0.30
CA PRO A 865 24.82 -14.61 -0.92
C PRO A 865 24.52 -13.34 -1.73
N SER A 866 25.51 -12.85 -2.49
CA SER A 866 25.29 -11.79 -3.49
C SER A 866 24.49 -12.28 -4.70
N ASP A 867 23.83 -11.38 -5.42
CA ASP A 867 23.14 -11.68 -6.69
C ASP A 867 24.03 -12.42 -7.70
N ILE A 868 25.33 -12.08 -7.73
CA ILE A 868 26.33 -12.73 -8.60
C ILE A 868 26.47 -14.22 -8.26
N GLU A 869 26.51 -14.57 -6.97
CA GLU A 869 26.71 -15.94 -6.52
C GLU A 869 25.39 -16.72 -6.51
N PHE A 870 24.28 -16.06 -6.16
CA PHE A 870 22.92 -16.61 -6.18
C PHE A 870 22.42 -16.87 -7.60
N GLY A 871 22.61 -15.93 -8.52
CA GLY A 871 22.32 -16.08 -9.95
C GLY A 871 23.19 -17.16 -10.61
N LYS A 872 24.46 -17.27 -10.20
CA LYS A 872 25.34 -18.38 -10.61
C LYS A 872 24.77 -19.74 -10.21
N GLN A 873 24.31 -19.88 -8.97
CA GLN A 873 23.76 -21.15 -8.46
C GLN A 873 22.41 -21.47 -9.07
N LEU A 874 21.56 -20.47 -9.34
CA LEU A 874 20.33 -20.65 -10.11
C LEU A 874 20.62 -21.14 -11.55
N ALA A 875 21.66 -20.62 -12.20
CA ALA A 875 22.10 -21.13 -13.50
C ALA A 875 22.63 -22.57 -13.43
N GLU A 876 23.36 -22.94 -12.37
CA GLU A 876 23.84 -24.31 -12.14
C GLU A 876 22.67 -25.27 -11.84
N LEU A 877 21.65 -24.86 -11.07
CA LEU A 877 20.39 -25.58 -10.86
C LEU A 877 19.67 -25.85 -12.19
N VAL A 878 19.41 -24.80 -12.98
CA VAL A 878 18.71 -24.90 -14.28
C VAL A 878 19.47 -25.81 -15.24
N ASN A 879 20.79 -25.64 -15.34
CA ASN A 879 21.66 -26.52 -16.12
C ASN A 879 21.53 -27.99 -15.72
N ASN A 880 21.58 -28.29 -14.43
CA ASN A 880 21.55 -29.65 -13.91
C ASN A 880 20.19 -30.31 -14.18
N GLU A 881 19.10 -29.57 -13.99
CA GLU A 881 17.74 -30.07 -14.24
C GLU A 881 17.41 -30.28 -15.72
N LEU A 882 17.80 -29.35 -16.60
CA LEU A 882 17.59 -29.52 -18.05
C LEU A 882 18.45 -30.68 -18.59
N THR A 883 19.71 -30.79 -18.14
CA THR A 883 20.60 -31.91 -18.51
C THR A 883 20.05 -33.27 -18.04
N LYS A 884 19.52 -33.34 -16.81
CA LYS A 884 18.87 -34.52 -16.22
C LYS A 884 17.59 -34.93 -16.96
N LYS A 885 16.82 -33.96 -17.44
CA LYS A 885 15.64 -34.16 -18.31
C LYS A 885 15.99 -34.43 -19.79
N LYS A 886 17.26 -34.23 -20.19
CA LYS A 886 17.76 -34.29 -21.58
C LYS A 886 17.07 -33.29 -22.52
N LEU A 887 16.78 -32.10 -21.99
CA LEU A 887 16.22 -30.97 -22.74
C LEU A 887 17.35 -30.05 -23.21
N ASP A 888 17.07 -29.30 -24.28
CA ASP A 888 17.96 -28.21 -24.71
C ASP A 888 18.01 -27.10 -23.65
N LYS A 889 19.13 -26.38 -23.61
CA LYS A 889 19.40 -25.37 -22.58
C LYS A 889 18.86 -23.99 -22.97
N SER A 890 17.64 -23.94 -23.50
CA SER A 890 16.99 -22.70 -23.96
C SER A 890 15.94 -22.22 -22.95
N VAL A 891 16.06 -20.96 -22.50
CA VAL A 891 15.22 -20.43 -21.41
C VAL A 891 14.66 -19.04 -21.71
N VAL A 892 13.48 -18.76 -21.17
CA VAL A 892 12.92 -17.40 -21.07
C VAL A 892 13.13 -16.90 -19.65
N VAL A 893 13.62 -15.67 -19.48
CA VAL A 893 13.70 -15.01 -18.17
C VAL A 893 12.62 -13.95 -18.04
N VAL A 894 11.86 -13.99 -16.95
CA VAL A 894 10.86 -12.97 -16.60
C VAL A 894 11.22 -12.34 -15.26
N HIS A 895 11.39 -11.02 -15.26
CA HIS A 895 11.92 -10.27 -14.11
C HIS A 895 11.16 -8.96 -13.87
N SER A 896 11.39 -8.33 -12.73
CA SER A 896 10.82 -7.05 -12.34
C SER A 896 11.80 -5.92 -12.68
N ALA A 897 11.59 -5.23 -13.81
CA ALA A 897 12.44 -4.11 -14.23
C ALA A 897 12.38 -2.90 -13.26
N ASP A 898 11.29 -2.78 -12.51
CA ASP A 898 11.02 -1.72 -11.52
C ASP A 898 11.83 -1.87 -10.22
N THR A 899 12.52 -3.00 -10.00
CA THR A 899 13.28 -3.28 -8.77
C THR A 899 14.68 -3.79 -9.08
N LEU A 900 15.69 -3.09 -8.57
CA LEU A 900 17.11 -3.36 -8.85
C LEU A 900 17.48 -4.83 -8.61
N ASP A 901 17.23 -5.37 -7.42
CA ASP A 901 17.65 -6.73 -7.03
C ASP A 901 17.22 -7.81 -8.04
N SER A 902 16.00 -7.71 -8.56
CA SER A 902 15.48 -8.60 -9.61
C SER A 902 16.26 -8.47 -10.94
N VAL A 903 16.63 -7.25 -11.33
CA VAL A 903 17.49 -6.98 -12.51
C VAL A 903 18.91 -7.52 -12.31
N TYR A 904 19.52 -7.33 -11.14
CA TYR A 904 20.88 -7.83 -10.88
C TYR A 904 20.93 -9.37 -10.80
N LEU A 905 19.93 -9.99 -10.18
CA LEU A 905 19.79 -11.45 -10.15
C LEU A 905 19.52 -12.02 -11.56
N LYS A 906 18.69 -11.36 -12.36
CA LYS A 906 18.47 -11.67 -13.79
C LYS A 906 19.80 -11.64 -14.55
N ASP A 907 20.52 -10.51 -14.53
CA ASP A 907 21.74 -10.35 -15.32
C ASP A 907 22.87 -11.28 -14.84
N ALA A 908 22.93 -11.58 -13.54
CA ALA A 908 23.85 -12.57 -12.98
C ALA A 908 23.52 -14.01 -13.41
N PHE A 909 22.23 -14.37 -13.44
CA PHE A 909 21.75 -15.65 -13.94
C PHE A 909 22.08 -15.82 -15.43
N GLU A 910 21.66 -14.88 -16.27
CA GLU A 910 21.84 -14.94 -17.74
C GLU A 910 23.34 -15.11 -18.08
N LYS A 911 24.19 -14.26 -17.49
CA LYS A 911 25.66 -14.33 -17.60
C LYS A 911 26.26 -15.70 -17.26
N GLN A 912 25.83 -16.35 -16.18
CA GLN A 912 26.38 -17.65 -15.81
C GLN A 912 25.82 -18.76 -16.72
N PHE A 913 24.54 -18.67 -17.07
CA PHE A 913 23.84 -19.67 -17.88
C PHE A 913 24.35 -19.70 -19.34
N GLU A 914 24.64 -18.55 -19.93
CA GLU A 914 25.18 -18.44 -21.29
C GLU A 914 26.71 -18.59 -21.38
N SER A 915 27.41 -18.70 -20.24
CA SER A 915 28.86 -18.90 -20.23
C SER A 915 29.30 -20.24 -20.83
N ASP A 916 30.51 -20.30 -21.39
CA ASP A 916 31.13 -21.52 -21.97
C ASP A 916 31.11 -22.76 -21.06
N LYS A 917 31.00 -22.58 -19.74
CA LYS A 917 30.89 -23.68 -18.76
C LYS A 917 29.54 -24.40 -18.85
N ILE A 918 28.46 -23.67 -19.14
CA ILE A 918 27.08 -24.19 -19.18
C ILE A 918 26.61 -24.35 -20.62
N GLY A 919 26.88 -23.39 -21.50
CA GLY A 919 26.43 -23.40 -22.90
C GLY A 919 24.91 -23.33 -23.03
N GLY A 920 24.25 -22.57 -22.16
CA GLY A 920 22.83 -22.24 -22.27
C GLY A 920 22.56 -21.07 -23.21
N SER A 921 21.29 -20.80 -23.48
CA SER A 921 20.83 -19.65 -24.24
C SER A 921 19.56 -19.06 -23.64
N VAL A 922 19.55 -17.74 -23.45
CA VAL A 922 18.40 -16.98 -22.99
C VAL A 922 17.67 -16.47 -24.23
N VAL A 923 16.67 -17.23 -24.68
CA VAL A 923 16.00 -16.92 -25.97
C VAL A 923 15.19 -15.63 -25.89
N ARG A 924 14.66 -15.27 -24.70
CA ARG A 924 13.92 -14.02 -24.44
C ARG A 924 14.07 -13.58 -22.98
N THR A 925 14.22 -12.28 -22.78
CA THR A 925 14.06 -11.59 -21.49
C THR A 925 12.78 -10.74 -21.55
N ILE A 926 11.95 -10.76 -20.50
CA ILE A 926 10.67 -10.05 -20.46
C ILE A 926 10.45 -9.42 -19.07
N SER A 927 9.89 -8.21 -19.01
CA SER A 927 9.46 -7.61 -17.74
C SER A 927 8.08 -8.13 -17.32
N PHE A 928 7.85 -8.31 -16.01
CA PHE A 928 6.51 -8.50 -15.44
C PHE A 928 5.54 -7.33 -15.73
N SER A 929 6.06 -6.15 -16.10
CA SER A 929 5.28 -4.98 -16.54
C SER A 929 4.99 -4.93 -18.05
N ASP A 930 5.44 -5.90 -18.85
CA ASP A 930 5.17 -5.92 -20.30
C ASP A 930 3.68 -6.18 -20.57
N PRO A 931 2.94 -5.27 -21.24
CA PRO A 931 1.50 -5.45 -21.49
C PRO A 931 1.19 -6.64 -22.42
N ASN A 932 2.20 -7.25 -23.05
CA ASN A 932 2.09 -8.43 -23.89
C ASN A 932 2.80 -9.67 -23.28
N LEU A 933 3.15 -9.64 -21.99
CA LEU A 933 3.84 -10.71 -21.26
C LEU A 933 3.31 -12.12 -21.59
N LYS A 934 1.98 -12.29 -21.51
CA LYS A 934 1.27 -13.56 -21.76
C LYS A 934 1.42 -14.10 -23.19
N LEU A 935 1.72 -13.23 -24.16
CA LEU A 935 1.96 -13.59 -25.57
C LEU A 935 3.44 -13.86 -25.88
N LYS A 936 4.36 -13.39 -25.02
CA LYS A 936 5.81 -13.43 -25.26
C LYS A 936 6.53 -14.54 -24.50
N VAL A 937 6.00 -14.98 -23.36
CA VAL A 937 6.68 -15.88 -22.40
C VAL A 937 6.76 -17.35 -22.85
N PHE A 938 6.03 -17.75 -23.89
CA PHE A 938 5.98 -19.12 -24.40
C PHE A 938 6.33 -19.25 -25.89
N PRO A 939 7.58 -18.95 -26.28
CA PRO A 939 8.05 -19.27 -27.63
C PRO A 939 8.21 -20.78 -27.84
N GLU A 940 8.29 -21.23 -29.10
CA GLU A 940 8.46 -22.66 -29.41
C GLU A 940 9.89 -23.16 -29.16
N GLU A 941 10.87 -22.26 -29.13
CA GLU A 941 12.29 -22.56 -28.94
C GLU A 941 12.75 -22.67 -27.47
N ALA A 942 11.87 -22.53 -26.47
CA ALA A 942 12.23 -22.55 -25.04
C ALA A 942 11.80 -23.82 -24.30
N GLU A 943 12.66 -24.34 -23.43
CA GLU A 943 12.42 -25.51 -22.57
C GLU A 943 12.10 -25.13 -21.10
N ALA A 944 12.45 -23.91 -20.68
CA ALA A 944 12.15 -23.41 -19.34
C ALA A 944 11.77 -21.93 -19.27
N VAL A 945 11.10 -21.56 -18.17
CA VAL A 945 10.86 -20.16 -17.76
C VAL A 945 11.46 -19.94 -16.38
N ILE A 946 12.26 -18.88 -16.27
CA ILE A 946 12.89 -18.42 -15.03
C ILE A 946 12.09 -17.22 -14.52
N LEU A 947 11.53 -17.34 -13.32
CA LEU A 947 10.64 -16.36 -12.71
C LEU A 947 11.35 -15.64 -11.55
N LEU A 948 11.64 -14.35 -11.74
CA LEU A 948 12.35 -13.50 -10.78
C LEU A 948 11.49 -12.30 -10.35
N PRO A 949 10.30 -12.52 -9.76
CA PRO A 949 9.40 -11.43 -9.38
C PRO A 949 9.93 -10.67 -8.17
N ASN A 950 9.44 -9.44 -8.01
CA ASN A 950 9.37 -8.73 -6.73
C ASN A 950 8.02 -9.02 -6.02
N PRO A 951 7.82 -8.63 -4.76
CA PRO A 951 6.56 -8.90 -4.03
C PRO A 951 5.28 -8.40 -4.73
N ALA A 952 5.38 -7.31 -5.51
CA ALA A 952 4.25 -6.76 -6.28
C ALA A 952 3.91 -7.55 -7.57
N SER A 953 4.74 -8.52 -7.96
CA SER A 953 4.60 -9.30 -9.20
C SER A 953 4.54 -10.82 -9.02
N ILE A 954 4.52 -11.32 -7.77
CA ILE A 954 4.29 -12.73 -7.43
C ILE A 954 3.02 -13.27 -8.11
N LYS A 955 1.95 -12.46 -8.19
CA LYS A 955 0.69 -12.83 -8.86
C LYS A 955 0.86 -13.05 -10.36
N GLN A 956 1.63 -12.20 -11.03
CA GLN A 956 1.95 -12.36 -12.45
C GLN A 956 2.82 -13.60 -12.69
N ALA A 957 3.72 -13.95 -11.77
CA ALA A 957 4.47 -15.22 -11.82
C ALA A 957 3.56 -16.45 -11.65
N ILE A 958 2.56 -16.38 -10.75
CA ILE A 958 1.54 -17.41 -10.58
C ILE A 958 0.66 -17.54 -11.84
N GLU A 959 0.27 -16.42 -12.47
CA GLU A 959 -0.47 -16.43 -13.74
C GLU A 959 0.34 -17.07 -14.88
N ILE A 960 1.67 -16.82 -14.96
CA ILE A 960 2.54 -17.51 -15.92
C ILE A 960 2.59 -19.01 -15.63
N ALA A 961 2.69 -19.43 -14.37
CA ALA A 961 2.65 -20.85 -14.03
C ALA A 961 1.33 -21.50 -14.46
N GLN A 962 0.19 -20.85 -14.19
CA GLN A 962 -1.14 -21.29 -14.60
C GLN A 962 -1.28 -21.41 -16.13
N LEU A 963 -0.80 -20.41 -16.89
CA LEU A 963 -0.79 -20.46 -18.36
C LEU A 963 0.20 -21.51 -18.91
N ASN A 964 1.31 -21.76 -18.21
CA ASN A 964 2.27 -22.79 -18.59
C ASN A 964 1.66 -24.21 -18.49
N ALA A 965 0.74 -24.40 -17.54
CA ALA A 965 0.05 -25.65 -17.26
C ALA A 965 -1.29 -25.85 -17.99
N ASP A 966 -1.68 -24.95 -18.91
CA ASP A 966 -2.90 -25.09 -19.71
C ASP A 966 -2.85 -26.38 -20.58
N PRO A 967 -3.81 -27.32 -20.45
CA PRO A 967 -3.87 -28.55 -21.24
C PRO A 967 -3.94 -28.36 -22.76
N GLN A 968 -4.22 -27.15 -23.27
CA GLN A 968 -4.21 -26.84 -24.70
C GLN A 968 -2.82 -26.53 -25.25
N ARG A 969 -1.79 -26.34 -24.41
CA ARG A 969 -0.41 -26.12 -24.87
C ARG A 969 0.24 -27.42 -25.34
N LYS A 970 1.04 -27.32 -26.42
CA LYS A 970 1.82 -28.44 -26.99
C LYS A 970 2.82 -29.05 -25.99
N GLN A 971 3.37 -28.22 -25.10
CA GLN A 971 4.48 -28.55 -24.20
C GLN A 971 4.41 -27.66 -22.95
N ARG A 972 4.53 -28.26 -21.76
CA ARG A 972 4.66 -27.56 -20.47
C ARG A 972 6.14 -27.35 -20.20
N LEU A 973 6.56 -26.10 -20.01
CA LEU A 973 7.98 -25.75 -19.80
C LEU A 973 8.37 -26.02 -18.33
N SER A 974 9.65 -26.28 -18.09
CA SER A 974 10.17 -26.35 -16.71
C SER A 974 10.13 -24.95 -16.08
N LEU A 975 9.66 -24.84 -14.84
CA LEU A 975 9.61 -23.55 -14.12
C LEU A 975 10.72 -23.49 -13.06
N PHE A 976 11.40 -22.35 -13.01
CA PHE A 976 12.44 -22.07 -12.01
C PHE A 976 12.27 -20.65 -11.43
N GLY A 977 12.92 -20.35 -10.30
CA GLY A 977 12.92 -18.99 -9.78
C GLY A 977 13.78 -18.77 -8.52
N GLY A 978 13.68 -17.57 -7.97
CA GLY A 978 14.39 -17.14 -6.77
C GLY A 978 13.57 -17.24 -5.47
N ASP A 979 14.17 -16.73 -4.39
CA ASP A 979 13.65 -16.73 -3.02
C ASP A 979 12.30 -16.02 -2.85
N THR A 980 12.00 -15.01 -3.68
CA THR A 980 10.72 -14.27 -3.63
C THR A 980 9.52 -15.15 -4.01
N LEU A 981 9.74 -16.34 -4.56
CA LEU A 981 8.69 -17.35 -4.79
C LEU A 981 8.56 -18.39 -3.66
N LEU A 982 9.38 -18.33 -2.61
CA LEU A 982 9.16 -19.08 -1.36
C LEU A 982 8.06 -18.39 -0.53
N ASP A 983 6.83 -18.41 -1.06
CA ASP A 983 5.66 -17.79 -0.46
C ASP A 983 4.43 -18.71 -0.50
N ASN A 984 3.58 -18.63 0.52
CA ASN A 984 2.36 -19.42 0.63
C ASN A 984 1.27 -18.99 -0.37
N GLU A 985 1.32 -17.79 -0.93
CA GLU A 985 0.48 -17.37 -2.06
C GLU A 985 0.79 -18.21 -3.32
N VAL A 986 2.06 -18.52 -3.57
CA VAL A 986 2.50 -19.36 -4.71
C VAL A 986 1.94 -20.77 -4.60
N LEU A 987 2.07 -21.43 -3.45
CA LEU A 987 1.45 -22.74 -3.21
C LEU A 987 -0.08 -22.67 -3.34
N SER A 988 -0.71 -21.73 -2.62
CA SER A 988 -2.16 -21.75 -2.40
C SER A 988 -3.01 -21.21 -3.55
N GLN A 989 -2.41 -20.50 -4.51
CA GLN A 989 -3.05 -20.06 -5.76
C GLN A 989 -2.48 -20.77 -7.00
N GLY A 990 -1.20 -21.15 -7.01
CA GLY A 990 -0.60 -21.88 -8.12
C GLY A 990 -1.07 -23.34 -8.22
N LYS A 991 -1.22 -24.04 -7.08
CA LYS A 991 -1.62 -25.47 -7.05
C LYS A 991 -0.77 -26.32 -8.01
N GLU A 992 -1.42 -27.24 -8.75
CA GLU A 992 -0.82 -28.11 -9.76
C GLU A 992 -0.05 -27.38 -10.86
N ALA A 993 -0.32 -26.08 -11.10
CA ALA A 993 0.40 -25.31 -12.10
C ALA A 993 1.85 -24.97 -11.68
N VAL A 994 2.10 -24.84 -10.38
CA VAL A 994 3.46 -24.66 -9.81
C VAL A 994 4.11 -25.98 -9.38
N ASP A 995 3.46 -27.13 -9.59
CA ASP A 995 4.08 -28.44 -9.36
C ASP A 995 5.36 -28.58 -10.18
N GLY A 996 6.45 -29.00 -9.52
CA GLY A 996 7.78 -29.08 -10.11
C GLY A 996 8.52 -27.76 -10.30
N LEU A 997 7.97 -26.61 -9.84
CA LEU A 997 8.71 -25.33 -9.76
C LEU A 997 9.90 -25.50 -8.82
N ALA A 998 11.11 -25.30 -9.35
CA ALA A 998 12.36 -25.40 -8.59
C ALA A 998 12.91 -24.01 -8.23
N LEU A 999 13.15 -23.76 -6.95
CA LEU A 999 13.67 -22.48 -6.46
C LEU A 999 15.07 -22.65 -5.87
N ALA A 1000 15.94 -21.69 -6.14
CA ALA A 1000 17.10 -21.43 -5.31
C ALA A 1000 16.68 -20.49 -4.17
N VAL A 1001 16.97 -20.84 -2.92
CA VAL A 1001 16.66 -20.00 -1.73
C VAL A 1001 17.87 -19.95 -0.79
N PRO A 1002 18.19 -18.83 -0.12
CA PRO A 1002 19.39 -18.74 0.73
C PRO A 1002 19.42 -19.82 1.81
N TRP A 1003 18.29 -20.04 2.48
CA TRP A 1003 18.11 -21.00 3.56
C TRP A 1003 16.71 -21.60 3.49
N PHE A 1004 16.55 -22.84 3.95
CA PHE A 1004 15.26 -23.53 4.01
C PHE A 1004 15.13 -24.37 5.28
N ASP A 1005 13.95 -24.32 5.89
CA ASP A 1005 13.63 -24.91 7.19
C ASP A 1005 13.77 -26.44 7.20
N LYS A 1006 13.23 -27.12 6.17
CA LYS A 1006 13.25 -28.59 6.07
C LYS A 1006 14.58 -29.18 5.58
N SER A 1007 15.64 -28.38 5.46
CA SER A 1007 16.98 -28.89 5.11
C SER A 1007 17.54 -29.80 6.21
N THR A 1008 18.55 -30.63 5.88
CA THR A 1008 19.27 -31.40 6.90
C THR A 1008 20.20 -30.52 7.74
N LYS A 1009 20.73 -29.45 7.14
CA LYS A 1009 21.68 -28.52 7.75
C LYS A 1009 20.99 -27.60 8.78
N SER A 1010 19.72 -27.22 8.56
CA SER A 1010 18.94 -26.27 9.38
C SER A 1010 18.26 -26.84 10.64
N LYS A 1011 18.23 -28.17 10.84
CA LYS A 1011 17.32 -28.83 11.80
C LYS A 1011 17.38 -28.29 13.22
N ASP A 1012 18.58 -28.14 13.78
CA ASP A 1012 18.75 -27.77 15.19
C ASP A 1012 18.38 -26.30 15.43
N PHE A 1013 18.61 -25.44 14.44
CA PHE A 1013 18.09 -24.07 14.44
C PHE A 1013 16.56 -24.05 14.33
N VAL A 1014 15.93 -24.88 13.50
CA VAL A 1014 14.46 -24.93 13.39
C VAL A 1014 13.81 -25.47 14.67
N ILE A 1015 14.40 -26.49 15.31
CA ILE A 1015 13.91 -27.00 16.61
C ILE A 1015 13.91 -25.89 17.66
N THR A 1016 15.03 -25.16 17.80
CA THR A 1016 15.14 -24.07 18.77
C THR A 1016 14.34 -22.82 18.38
N ALA A 1017 14.24 -22.50 17.09
CA ALA A 1017 13.42 -21.39 16.60
C ALA A 1017 11.91 -21.67 16.73
N ASN A 1018 11.46 -22.92 16.58
CA ASN A 1018 10.07 -23.30 16.82
C ASN A 1018 9.72 -23.29 18.32
N GLN A 1019 10.67 -23.61 19.22
CA GLN A 1019 10.51 -23.37 20.67
C GLN A 1019 10.41 -21.87 21.00
N TYR A 1020 11.05 -21.01 20.21
CA TYR A 1020 10.94 -19.56 20.40
C TYR A 1020 9.63 -19.00 19.82
N TRP A 1021 9.28 -19.31 18.58
CA TRP A 1021 8.24 -18.59 17.84
C TRP A 1021 6.93 -19.38 17.67
N GLY A 1022 6.98 -20.71 17.87
CA GLY A 1022 5.99 -21.68 17.38
C GLY A 1022 6.28 -22.14 15.94
N GLU A 1023 5.68 -23.26 15.55
CA GLU A 1023 5.81 -23.88 14.22
C GLU A 1023 5.39 -22.94 13.08
N ASP A 1024 5.91 -23.19 11.88
CA ASP A 1024 5.65 -22.49 10.61
C ASP A 1024 5.86 -20.95 10.59
N LYS A 1025 6.58 -20.40 11.57
CA LYS A 1025 6.84 -18.95 11.72
C LYS A 1025 8.30 -18.54 11.54
N VAL A 1026 9.14 -19.42 11.02
CA VAL A 1026 10.59 -19.20 10.83
C VAL A 1026 10.87 -19.12 9.34
N SER A 1027 11.54 -18.05 8.90
CA SER A 1027 11.86 -17.83 7.48
C SER A 1027 13.37 -17.78 7.25
N TRP A 1028 13.80 -17.81 5.98
CA TRP A 1028 15.21 -17.56 5.65
C TRP A 1028 15.70 -16.22 6.18
N ARG A 1029 14.84 -15.20 6.20
CA ARG A 1029 15.14 -13.85 6.74
C ARG A 1029 15.37 -13.89 8.26
N THR A 1030 14.68 -14.78 8.96
CA THR A 1030 14.88 -15.06 10.39
C THR A 1030 16.23 -15.75 10.64
N ALA A 1031 16.53 -16.78 9.84
CA ALA A 1031 17.79 -17.52 9.89
C ALA A 1031 19.01 -16.61 9.62
N THR A 1032 19.00 -15.82 8.55
CA THR A 1032 20.13 -14.95 8.19
C THR A 1032 20.29 -13.75 9.12
N SER A 1033 19.20 -13.28 9.76
CA SER A 1033 19.26 -12.23 10.80
C SER A 1033 19.80 -12.74 12.13
N TYR A 1034 19.52 -14.01 12.46
CA TYR A 1034 20.20 -14.71 13.55
C TYR A 1034 21.70 -14.83 13.25
N ASP A 1035 22.08 -15.28 12.04
CA ASP A 1035 23.49 -15.37 11.61
C ASP A 1035 24.23 -14.02 11.68
N ALA A 1036 23.59 -12.93 11.24
CA ALA A 1036 24.16 -11.57 11.33
C ALA A 1036 24.35 -11.12 12.78
N THR A 1037 23.45 -11.50 13.68
CA THR A 1037 23.58 -11.18 15.11
C THR A 1037 24.67 -12.02 15.77
N GLN A 1038 24.79 -13.31 15.41
CA GLN A 1038 25.88 -14.18 15.89
C GLN A 1038 27.25 -13.70 15.38
N ALA A 1039 27.33 -13.22 14.14
CA ALA A 1039 28.54 -12.60 13.60
C ALA A 1039 29.02 -11.42 14.46
N PHE A 1040 28.11 -10.50 14.81
CA PHE A 1040 28.43 -9.42 15.75
C PHE A 1040 28.81 -9.95 17.13
N ILE A 1041 28.04 -10.87 17.72
CA ILE A 1041 28.32 -11.46 19.05
C ILE A 1041 29.74 -12.05 19.11
N LYS A 1042 30.19 -12.75 18.07
CA LYS A 1042 31.53 -13.35 17.96
C LYS A 1042 32.66 -12.30 17.90
N ALA A 1043 32.38 -11.10 17.39
CA ALA A 1043 33.35 -10.01 17.30
C ALA A 1043 33.48 -9.20 18.62
N LEU A 1044 32.50 -9.27 19.52
CA LEU A 1044 32.51 -8.51 20.78
C LEU A 1044 33.58 -9.00 21.78
N SER A 1045 34.08 -8.09 22.59
CA SER A 1045 35.14 -8.26 23.58
C SER A 1045 34.96 -7.29 24.75
N SER A 1046 35.77 -7.42 25.80
CA SER A 1046 35.72 -6.48 26.93
C SER A 1046 36.35 -5.15 26.49
N ASN A 1047 35.55 -4.09 26.40
CA ASN A 1047 35.91 -2.75 25.90
C ASN A 1047 36.22 -2.65 24.39
N THR A 1048 35.50 -3.41 23.54
CA THR A 1048 35.62 -3.30 22.07
C THR A 1048 35.33 -1.88 21.57
N SER A 1049 36.08 -1.41 20.58
CA SER A 1049 35.71 -0.24 19.77
C SER A 1049 35.02 -0.66 18.46
N ARG A 1050 34.51 0.30 17.67
CA ARG A 1050 33.84 0.02 16.39
C ARG A 1050 34.82 -0.61 15.39
N GLU A 1051 36.04 -0.10 15.42
CA GLU A 1051 37.22 -0.50 14.65
C GLU A 1051 37.54 -1.99 14.92
N GLU A 1052 37.68 -2.38 16.20
CA GLU A 1052 37.96 -3.77 16.61
C GLU A 1052 36.79 -4.73 16.26
N VAL A 1053 35.54 -4.26 16.24
CA VAL A 1053 34.39 -5.05 15.73
C VAL A 1053 34.52 -5.27 14.22
N LEU A 1054 34.81 -4.23 13.43
CA LEU A 1054 34.90 -4.31 11.98
C LEU A 1054 36.10 -5.17 11.52
N GLU A 1055 37.25 -5.05 12.18
CA GLU A 1055 38.43 -5.90 11.90
C GLU A 1055 38.10 -7.37 12.14
N LYS A 1056 37.58 -7.72 13.33
CA LYS A 1056 37.23 -9.11 13.63
C LYS A 1056 36.14 -9.68 12.74
N LEU A 1057 35.13 -8.89 12.37
CA LEU A 1057 34.09 -9.33 11.43
C LEU A 1057 34.67 -9.77 10.08
N ARG A 1058 35.83 -9.25 9.68
CA ARG A 1058 36.54 -9.68 8.46
C ARG A 1058 37.37 -10.96 8.66
N GLU A 1059 37.58 -11.39 9.91
CA GLU A 1059 38.30 -12.61 10.29
C GLU A 1059 37.42 -13.70 10.93
N ILE A 1060 36.13 -13.44 11.19
CA ILE A 1060 35.29 -14.46 11.85
C ILE A 1060 35.13 -15.71 10.97
N LYS A 1061 35.11 -16.85 11.68
CA LYS A 1061 34.55 -18.09 11.19
C LYS A 1061 33.59 -18.63 12.25
N LEU A 1062 32.35 -18.87 11.84
CA LEU A 1062 31.33 -19.54 12.63
C LEU A 1062 31.02 -20.89 11.99
N GLU A 1063 30.96 -21.95 12.78
CA GLU A 1063 30.57 -23.28 12.29
C GLU A 1063 29.03 -23.43 12.22
N SER A 1064 28.53 -24.58 11.74
CA SER A 1064 27.10 -24.79 11.44
C SER A 1064 26.18 -24.80 12.66
N ASP A 1065 26.71 -25.10 13.83
CA ASP A 1065 26.05 -25.12 15.14
C ASP A 1065 26.07 -23.77 15.87
N GLU A 1066 26.97 -22.86 15.45
CA GLU A 1066 26.99 -21.45 15.89
C GLU A 1066 26.01 -20.56 15.08
N THR A 1067 25.42 -21.12 14.01
CA THR A 1067 24.63 -20.42 12.99
C THR A 1067 23.25 -21.07 12.81
N SER A 1068 22.49 -20.62 11.82
CA SER A 1068 21.22 -21.19 11.37
C SER A 1068 21.32 -22.55 10.66
N GLY A 1069 22.49 -23.21 10.73
CA GLY A 1069 22.76 -24.52 10.13
C GLY A 1069 23.90 -24.58 9.12
N GLY A 1070 24.54 -23.45 8.78
CA GLY A 1070 25.55 -23.40 7.74
C GLY A 1070 26.62 -22.35 8.02
N THR A 1071 27.88 -22.73 7.91
CA THR A 1071 29.03 -21.94 8.38
C THR A 1071 29.05 -20.54 7.77
N LEU A 1072 29.48 -19.54 8.54
CA LEU A 1072 29.62 -18.16 8.10
C LEU A 1072 31.08 -17.71 8.18
N GLU A 1073 31.59 -17.24 7.04
CA GLU A 1073 32.89 -16.63 6.85
C GLU A 1073 32.70 -15.55 5.78
N PHE A 1074 33.32 -14.38 5.95
CA PHE A 1074 33.26 -13.29 4.98
C PHE A 1074 34.52 -13.25 4.11
N ASN A 1075 34.45 -12.65 2.93
CA ASN A 1075 35.62 -12.36 2.11
C ASN A 1075 36.13 -10.92 2.34
N ALA A 1076 37.22 -10.53 1.67
CA ALA A 1076 37.78 -9.17 1.75
C ALA A 1076 36.81 -8.05 1.31
N ASP A 1077 35.80 -8.38 0.51
CA ASP A 1077 34.77 -7.45 0.00
C ASP A 1077 33.53 -7.36 0.92
N GLY A 1078 33.48 -8.13 2.02
CA GLY A 1078 32.33 -8.23 2.93
C GLY A 1078 31.26 -9.24 2.51
N GLU A 1079 31.48 -9.98 1.43
CA GLU A 1079 30.56 -11.00 0.91
C GLU A 1079 30.65 -12.29 1.72
N ARG A 1080 29.51 -12.96 1.98
CA ARG A 1080 29.51 -14.34 2.51
C ARG A 1080 30.22 -15.29 1.55
N GLN A 1081 31.21 -16.03 2.04
CA GLN A 1081 31.90 -17.03 1.26
C GLN A 1081 30.98 -18.24 0.98
N CYS A 1082 30.78 -18.54 -0.30
CA CYS A 1082 30.15 -19.75 -0.79
C CYS A 1082 31.20 -20.51 -1.64
N ILE A 1083 31.54 -21.74 -1.27
CA ILE A 1083 32.48 -22.59 -1.98
C ILE A 1083 31.78 -23.93 -2.24
N PRO A 1084 31.74 -24.45 -3.48
CA PRO A 1084 31.03 -25.69 -3.78
C PRO A 1084 31.73 -26.91 -3.16
N GLU A 1085 30.95 -27.94 -2.80
CA GLU A 1085 31.44 -29.14 -2.10
C GLU A 1085 32.51 -29.96 -2.87
N SER A 1086 32.80 -29.65 -4.15
CA SER A 1086 33.77 -30.38 -4.99
C SER A 1086 35.25 -30.02 -4.79
N GLU A 1087 35.60 -28.89 -4.16
CA GLU A 1087 36.99 -28.45 -3.98
C GLU A 1087 37.51 -28.54 -2.52
N SER A 1088 36.71 -29.06 -1.57
CA SER A 1088 37.18 -29.30 -0.19
C SER A 1088 36.58 -30.56 0.45
N GLN A 1089 37.19 -31.03 1.54
CA GLN A 1089 36.80 -32.28 2.22
C GLN A 1089 35.39 -32.22 2.83
N PRO A 1090 34.71 -33.37 3.03
CA PRO A 1090 33.33 -33.41 3.53
C PRO A 1090 33.12 -32.57 4.80
N GLY A 1091 32.28 -31.55 4.70
CA GLY A 1091 31.96 -30.62 5.78
C GLY A 1091 32.76 -29.31 5.77
N LYS A 1092 32.41 -28.38 4.86
CA LYS A 1092 32.59 -26.92 5.01
C LYS A 1092 31.70 -26.13 4.05
N LEU A 1093 31.26 -24.96 4.51
CA LEU A 1093 30.67 -23.85 3.74
C LEU A 1093 29.26 -24.05 3.16
N TYR A 1094 28.68 -22.92 2.77
CA TYR A 1094 27.24 -22.69 2.63
C TYR A 1094 26.83 -22.68 1.15
N GLU A 1095 25.99 -23.64 0.79
CA GLU A 1095 25.27 -23.68 -0.48
C GLU A 1095 23.79 -23.38 -0.21
N PRO A 1096 23.22 -22.31 -0.80
CA PRO A 1096 21.79 -22.06 -0.86
C PRO A 1096 20.97 -23.29 -1.26
N THR A 1097 19.83 -23.46 -0.60
CA THR A 1097 19.04 -24.69 -0.73
C THR A 1097 18.25 -24.69 -2.03
N ILE A 1098 18.41 -25.79 -2.79
CA ILE A 1098 17.52 -26.12 -3.90
C ILE A 1098 16.26 -26.77 -3.34
N ILE A 1099 15.11 -26.14 -3.56
CA ILE A 1099 13.80 -26.67 -3.18
C ILE A 1099 12.93 -26.84 -4.41
N LYS A 1100 11.96 -27.74 -4.33
CA LYS A 1100 10.90 -27.93 -5.32
C LYS A 1100 9.55 -27.90 -4.66
N ILE A 1101 8.57 -27.31 -5.35
CA ILE A 1101 7.17 -27.53 -5.02
C ILE A 1101 6.80 -28.92 -5.50
N VAL A 1102 6.23 -29.72 -4.60
CA VAL A 1102 5.76 -31.09 -4.86
C VAL A 1102 4.35 -31.29 -4.32
N LYS A 1103 3.59 -32.17 -4.97
CA LYS A 1103 2.30 -32.65 -4.48
C LYS A 1103 2.47 -33.55 -3.25
N ASP A 1104 1.69 -33.31 -2.20
CA ASP A 1104 1.76 -34.09 -0.96
C ASP A 1104 1.00 -35.42 -1.09
N GLU A 1105 1.71 -36.52 -1.35
CA GLU A 1105 1.12 -37.85 -1.56
C GLU A 1105 0.44 -38.46 -0.32
N SER A 1106 0.64 -37.89 0.88
CA SER A 1106 0.17 -38.46 2.15
C SER A 1106 -1.25 -38.05 2.56
N GLU A 1107 -1.87 -37.05 1.91
CA GLU A 1107 -3.21 -36.55 2.28
C GLU A 1107 -4.08 -36.19 1.06
N SER A 1108 -4.68 -37.19 0.40
CA SER A 1108 -5.97 -37.02 -0.29
C SER A 1108 -6.63 -38.36 -0.62
N ALA A 1109 -7.90 -38.52 -0.20
CA ALA A 1109 -8.78 -39.60 -0.64
C ALA A 1109 -9.84 -39.12 -1.66
N GLU A 1110 -9.89 -37.82 -1.95
CA GLU A 1110 -10.77 -37.21 -2.94
C GLU A 1110 -9.96 -36.42 -4.00
N PRO A 1111 -10.34 -36.42 -5.29
CA PRO A 1111 -9.47 -35.92 -6.37
C PRO A 1111 -9.17 -34.41 -6.38
N ASN A 1112 -9.93 -33.59 -5.64
CA ASN A 1112 -9.91 -32.13 -5.80
C ASN A 1112 -9.04 -31.37 -4.78
N ASP A 1113 -8.67 -31.99 -3.65
CA ASP A 1113 -7.91 -31.37 -2.55
C ASP A 1113 -6.43 -31.78 -2.52
N ALA A 1114 -5.79 -31.73 -3.69
CA ALA A 1114 -4.34 -31.89 -3.79
C ALA A 1114 -3.61 -30.76 -3.04
N LYS A 1115 -2.98 -31.10 -1.91
CA LYS A 1115 -2.02 -30.23 -1.22
C LYS A 1115 -0.68 -30.23 -1.94
N PHE A 1116 0.03 -29.11 -1.82
CA PHE A 1116 1.36 -28.91 -2.37
C PHE A 1116 2.22 -28.25 -1.30
N SER A 1117 3.46 -28.70 -1.18
CA SER A 1117 4.42 -28.15 -0.23
C SER A 1117 5.79 -27.93 -0.86
N PHE A 1118 6.56 -27.00 -0.29
CA PHE A 1118 7.99 -26.91 -0.57
C PHE A 1118 8.71 -28.09 0.08
N GLY A 1119 9.49 -28.82 -0.70
CA GLY A 1119 10.36 -29.91 -0.27
C GLY A 1119 11.81 -29.71 -0.76
N VAL A 1120 12.77 -30.22 0.01
CA VAL A 1120 14.17 -30.30 -0.44
C VAL A 1120 14.25 -31.36 -1.54
N GLU A 1121 14.91 -31.05 -2.66
CA GLU A 1121 15.24 -32.11 -3.61
C GLU A 1121 16.26 -33.05 -2.97
N LYS A 1122 15.91 -34.33 -2.83
CA LYS A 1122 16.87 -35.37 -2.46
C LYS A 1122 17.97 -35.39 -3.53
N GLN A 1123 19.17 -34.92 -3.17
CA GLN A 1123 20.38 -35.27 -3.89
C GLN A 1123 20.46 -36.80 -3.93
N GLY A 1124 20.27 -37.36 -5.12
CA GLY A 1124 20.43 -38.79 -5.33
C GLY A 1124 21.88 -39.17 -5.11
N GLY A 1125 22.14 -40.15 -4.24
CA GLY A 1125 23.44 -40.82 -4.23
C GLY A 1125 23.70 -41.47 -5.59
N CYS A 1126 24.97 -41.49 -5.99
CA CYS A 1126 25.47 -42.01 -7.27
C CYS A 1126 25.01 -43.44 -7.60
#